data_AF-A0A8C5D488-F1
#
_entry.id   AF-A0A8C5D488-F1
#
_cell.length_a   1.000
_cell.length_b   1.000
_cell.length_c   1.000
_cell.angle_alpha   90.00
_cell.angle_beta   90.00
_cell.angle_gamma   90.00
#
_symmetry.space_group_name_H-M   'P 1'
#
loop_
_entity.id
_entity.type
_entity.pdbx_description
1 polymer ?
#
loop_
_entity_poly.entity_id
_entity_poly.type
_entity_poly.pdbx_seq_one_letter_code
_entity_poly.pdbx_strand_id
1 'polypeptide(L)'
;MAGFHASDAVSGHVLDPSPGATNAAAGLTGDTGRLTQTCSSRPYLEVSAAAHGYGAEGVYTNGRYRQLSLSSPGIGSGSREHSGDRSPGSGNAPCGIMKDGSRQKQVRKKTVSFSSMPSDRKINSTAACMAFMMEGCEMKKVRSNSRMYNRYFLLDPDMHWLRWEPSKKDSEKAKLEIKSIKEVRLGKKTPVLRSNGLSDQFPDECAFSIIYGDNYESLDLVASTADVVSTWVMGLRYLVSYGRHTVDMVEPSQPSLRTSWIGSVFELADIEKEGYIDLFKATQIIKGLNPGMKESKIELKFKELQKAKDQYGEAINMDTFVEVYCELCTRPEIFFLLVQFSSNKEYLDSKDLMLFVEVEQGVEGVSEEMCQDIVKKFEPSAKGRERVYLTIDGFTHYLLSSECHIFDPQHKRVCQDMTQPLSHYYINSSHNASLLDDHFWGSSDISSYIRALRMGCRSIEVIVWDGPDNEPVVYVGSSVASQLVFSRVMDIINQYAFESSEYPLILCLVTHCCIPQQRVIAQHMKKILGDKLYVDPPNKEEMYLPSPEKLKGKILIKGKKLPPSCADGEGDVTDEEEGLEMSRRVGVGVDERDQINGLGCKRFRLSKELSDLVSLCKSVQFRDFEFSKREQKYWEISSFNEVDANRFANEFPEEFVCYNKRFLSRVYPTPMRIDASNMNPQDFWKCGCQIVAMNYQTPGLMMDLNLGWFRQNGNCGYVLRPAIMREEVSYFSANARDSLPGVSAQLLHIKLISGQNLPKPRGSAAKGDVVEPYIYVEIHGIPADCAEQRTKTVSQNGDNPIFDESFEFQINLPELAVLRFVVLDDDYIGDEFIGQYTIPFECLQPGYRHVPLQSLTGEFLPNTTLFVHVAITNRRGGGKAHKRGLSVRKGRKAREYTTTKTTGIKIVDELFRASTQPLREATDLRENVQNAMVSFKELCGLTPAANMKQCILTVSTWLMNSERSLRVTVDLSETYPTMEAQGPVPELLRKVFNAYDMMIQTSKTLIESADVLYSKLTQAQRAGLDFHEDLHRIGAKEGLKGRKLQKAMESYAWNITVLKGQADLLKHAKSEGLDTLRQIHCAAQSCGLSKNGPSSPQLQHHPHHQPQHTQPQPQAKTQPQFPPLYYTQTLLHSPISAQAYILPHPQQYPTQHLIQTFPQPPAYPQPPPLPELQHSTQTQQQRAAGSTETLTEKEKELVSDRLAASC
;
A
#
# COMPACT_ATOMS: atom_id res chain seq x y z
N MET A 1 -16.99 39.47 -34.66
CA MET A 1 -17.70 40.77 -34.72
C MET A 1 -18.99 40.67 -33.90
N ALA A 2 -19.77 41.76 -33.78
CA ALA A 2 -20.98 41.93 -32.97
C ALA A 2 -21.95 40.72 -32.87
N GLY A 3 -22.74 40.53 -31.79
CA GLY A 3 -22.90 41.32 -30.55
C GLY A 3 -24.31 41.92 -30.38
N PHE A 4 -24.65 42.36 -29.15
CA PHE A 4 -25.88 43.11 -28.76
C PHE A 4 -27.22 42.31 -28.80
N HIS A 5 -28.21 42.48 -27.92
CA HIS A 5 -28.29 43.15 -26.60
C HIS A 5 -29.56 42.70 -25.82
N ALA A 6 -29.66 43.06 -24.52
CA ALA A 6 -30.83 43.61 -23.76
C ALA A 6 -32.29 43.14 -24.02
N SER A 7 -33.23 43.13 -23.06
CA SER A 7 -33.26 43.53 -21.63
C SER A 7 -34.61 43.15 -20.96
N ASP A 8 -34.63 43.13 -19.62
CA ASP A 8 -35.70 43.52 -18.65
C ASP A 8 -37.20 43.21 -18.93
N ALA A 9 -38.02 42.58 -18.08
CA ALA A 9 -38.24 42.56 -16.60
C ALA A 9 -39.48 43.38 -16.14
N VAL A 10 -39.77 43.35 -14.81
CA VAL A 10 -40.86 44.04 -14.06
C VAL A 10 -42.20 43.26 -13.93
N SER A 11 -42.93 43.53 -12.83
CA SER A 11 -43.95 42.68 -12.21
C SER A 11 -45.16 43.44 -11.63
N GLY A 12 -46.34 42.80 -11.55
CA GLY A 12 -47.56 43.26 -10.84
C GLY A 12 -48.82 42.54 -11.37
N HIS A 13 -49.97 42.48 -10.70
CA HIS A 13 -50.35 43.04 -9.39
C HIS A 13 -51.66 42.38 -8.86
N VAL A 14 -51.75 42.19 -7.52
CA VAL A 14 -52.90 42.51 -6.62
C VAL A 14 -54.28 41.77 -6.63
N LEU A 15 -54.77 41.48 -5.39
CA LEU A 15 -56.11 41.73 -4.80
C LEU A 15 -57.00 40.56 -4.31
N ASP A 16 -57.75 40.85 -3.23
CA ASP A 16 -58.67 40.04 -2.39
C ASP A 16 -60.12 40.02 -2.97
N PRO A 17 -61.17 39.30 -2.44
CA PRO A 17 -61.54 39.17 -1.01
C PRO A 17 -62.27 37.88 -0.49
N SER A 18 -62.52 37.88 0.84
CA SER A 18 -63.36 37.02 1.73
C SER A 18 -64.88 36.94 1.37
N PRO A 19 -65.81 36.22 2.10
CA PRO A 19 -65.71 35.52 3.42
C PRO A 19 -66.51 34.17 3.62
N GLY A 20 -66.43 33.52 4.81
CA GLY A 20 -67.59 32.75 5.37
C GLY A 20 -67.43 31.41 6.15
N ALA A 21 -67.35 31.46 7.50
CA ALA A 21 -68.00 30.60 8.52
C ALA A 21 -68.05 29.02 8.52
N THR A 22 -67.21 28.41 9.38
CA THR A 22 -67.49 27.42 10.48
C THR A 22 -68.19 26.02 10.32
N ASN A 23 -67.55 25.02 10.97
CA ASN A 23 -68.09 23.90 11.81
C ASN A 23 -68.59 22.53 11.24
N ALA A 24 -67.68 21.53 11.29
CA ALA A 24 -67.74 20.27 12.06
C ALA A 24 -68.78 19.12 11.84
N ALA A 25 -68.23 17.88 11.97
CA ALA A 25 -68.80 16.62 12.51
C ALA A 25 -69.20 15.44 11.56
N ALA A 26 -68.52 14.30 11.80
CA ALA A 26 -68.93 12.87 11.75
C ALA A 26 -69.74 12.25 10.56
N GLY A 27 -69.40 11.00 10.17
CA GLY A 27 -70.34 10.14 9.42
C GLY A 27 -69.76 8.95 8.63
N LEU A 28 -69.79 7.76 9.25
CA LEU A 28 -69.52 6.40 8.74
C LEU A 28 -70.11 6.02 7.34
N THR A 29 -69.39 5.13 6.61
CA THR A 29 -69.89 4.05 5.68
C THR A 29 -70.87 4.39 4.53
N GLY A 30 -70.77 3.81 3.31
CA GLY A 30 -69.82 2.83 2.75
C GLY A 30 -70.27 2.26 1.38
N ASP A 31 -69.41 1.43 0.78
CA ASP A 31 -69.60 0.45 -0.31
C ASP A 31 -69.89 0.81 -1.80
N THR A 32 -68.99 0.28 -2.65
CA THR A 32 -69.14 -0.19 -4.05
C THR A 32 -69.49 0.74 -5.23
N GLY A 33 -68.54 0.85 -6.17
CA GLY A 33 -68.75 1.28 -7.57
C GLY A 33 -67.43 1.28 -8.37
N ARG A 34 -67.25 0.37 -9.34
CA ARG A 34 -66.00 0.25 -10.13
C ARG A 34 -66.01 1.20 -11.35
N LEU A 35 -64.89 1.87 -11.65
CA LEU A 35 -64.00 1.57 -12.80
C LEU A 35 -62.87 2.62 -13.04
N THR A 36 -61.77 2.12 -13.62
CA THR A 36 -60.74 2.81 -14.46
C THR A 36 -59.91 4.01 -13.97
N GLN A 37 -58.61 3.71 -13.78
CA GLN A 37 -57.41 4.37 -14.38
C GLN A 37 -56.69 5.58 -13.75
N THR A 38 -55.38 5.57 -14.00
CA THR A 38 -54.33 6.62 -13.87
C THR A 38 -54.10 7.30 -12.51
N CYS A 39 -52.92 7.02 -11.90
CA CYS A 39 -52.11 8.05 -11.24
C CYS A 39 -50.66 7.57 -11.01
N SER A 40 -49.65 8.36 -11.43
CA SER A 40 -48.27 8.25 -10.93
C SER A 40 -47.42 9.48 -11.31
N SER A 41 -47.26 10.42 -10.38
CA SER A 41 -46.26 11.49 -10.44
C SER A 41 -45.56 11.61 -9.08
N ARG A 42 -44.21 11.70 -9.10
CA ARG A 42 -43.36 11.78 -7.89
C ARG A 42 -43.54 13.14 -7.19
N PRO A 43 -43.37 13.21 -5.86
CA PRO A 43 -42.06 13.63 -5.33
C PRO A 43 -41.56 12.85 -4.09
N TYR A 44 -40.41 13.27 -3.56
CA TYR A 44 -39.69 12.71 -2.40
C TYR A 44 -40.38 12.94 -1.05
N LEU A 45 -40.18 12.03 -0.09
CA LEU A 45 -39.49 12.29 1.19
C LEU A 45 -39.29 11.01 2.04
N GLU A 46 -38.32 11.08 2.96
CA GLU A 46 -38.07 10.29 4.20
C GLU A 46 -38.41 8.78 4.29
N VAL A 47 -37.44 8.01 4.80
CA VAL A 47 -37.68 6.69 5.44
C VAL A 47 -37.14 6.74 6.87
N SER A 48 -38.05 6.70 7.84
CA SER A 48 -37.74 6.50 9.26
C SER A 48 -38.14 5.07 9.69
N ALA A 49 -37.76 4.67 10.91
CA ALA A 49 -37.71 3.28 11.33
C ALA A 49 -39.01 2.72 11.95
N ALA A 50 -39.06 1.38 12.00
CA ALA A 50 -39.90 0.52 12.87
C ALA A 50 -41.41 0.43 12.55
N ALA A 51 -42.14 -0.65 12.88
CA ALA A 51 -41.82 -2.08 13.17
C ALA A 51 -43.16 -2.84 13.40
N HIS A 52 -43.15 -4.18 13.53
CA HIS A 52 -43.54 -4.93 14.75
C HIS A 52 -43.94 -6.40 14.55
N GLY A 53 -43.63 -7.22 15.56
CA GLY A 53 -44.36 -8.45 15.94
C GLY A 53 -43.75 -9.78 15.46
N TYR A 54 -43.59 -10.80 16.31
CA TYR A 54 -43.80 -10.92 17.77
C TYR A 54 -42.94 -12.08 18.33
N GLY A 55 -42.65 -12.07 19.64
CA GLY A 55 -42.25 -13.26 20.39
C GLY A 55 -40.90 -13.18 21.12
N ALA A 56 -40.90 -12.72 22.36
CA ALA A 56 -39.77 -12.86 23.29
C ALA A 56 -40.28 -12.97 24.74
N GLU A 57 -40.14 -14.14 25.36
CA GLU A 57 -40.19 -14.29 26.81
C GLU A 57 -38.77 -14.32 27.39
N GLY A 58 -38.59 -13.80 28.60
CA GLY A 58 -37.27 -13.62 29.21
C GLY A 58 -36.84 -14.76 30.12
N VAL A 59 -35.69 -14.56 30.78
CA VAL A 59 -35.38 -15.12 32.12
C VAL A 59 -34.65 -14.04 32.92
N TYR A 60 -34.87 -14.03 34.24
CA TYR A 60 -34.58 -12.90 35.13
C TYR A 60 -33.32 -13.07 36.01
N THR A 61 -32.87 -11.92 36.54
CA THR A 61 -32.19 -11.73 37.84
C THR A 61 -30.87 -12.47 38.13
N ASN A 62 -29.86 -11.67 38.48
CA ASN A 62 -29.61 -11.48 39.91
C ASN A 62 -29.10 -10.06 40.21
N GLY A 63 -29.48 -9.50 41.36
CA GLY A 63 -29.13 -8.13 41.74
C GLY A 63 -29.16 -7.94 43.26
N ARG A 64 -28.57 -6.84 43.75
CA ARG A 64 -28.68 -6.42 45.16
C ARG A 64 -28.88 -4.92 45.29
N TYR A 65 -30.01 -4.55 45.87
CA TYR A 65 -30.30 -3.20 46.35
C TYR A 65 -29.69 -2.95 47.72
N ARG A 66 -29.36 -1.68 48.01
CA ARG A 66 -29.67 -1.08 49.32
C ARG A 66 -29.93 0.43 49.15
N GLN A 67 -30.68 0.98 50.10
CA GLN A 67 -31.41 2.25 50.03
C GLN A 67 -31.39 2.87 51.44
N LEU A 68 -31.44 4.21 51.56
CA LEU A 68 -31.80 5.03 52.75
C LEU A 68 -31.74 6.52 52.28
N SER A 69 -32.87 7.24 52.19
CA SER A 69 -33.47 8.18 53.20
C SER A 69 -32.71 9.51 53.34
N LEU A 70 -33.23 10.72 53.07
CA LEU A 70 -34.49 11.45 53.42
C LEU A 70 -34.27 12.54 54.49
N SER A 71 -35.10 13.59 54.42
CA SER A 71 -35.37 14.65 55.43
C SER A 71 -34.55 15.96 55.40
N SER A 72 -35.29 17.08 55.41
CA SER A 72 -34.86 18.49 55.54
C SER A 72 -35.07 18.96 57.02
N PRO A 73 -35.44 20.21 57.45
CA PRO A 73 -35.78 21.49 56.76
C PRO A 73 -35.09 22.77 57.33
N GLY A 74 -35.42 23.96 56.79
CA GLY A 74 -34.84 25.25 57.24
C GLY A 74 -35.41 26.54 56.61
N ILE A 75 -36.73 26.74 56.73
CA ILE A 75 -37.59 27.94 56.53
C ILE A 75 -36.90 29.32 56.24
N GLY A 76 -37.49 30.13 55.34
CA GLY A 76 -37.09 31.53 55.09
C GLY A 76 -38.25 32.55 54.98
N SER A 77 -37.91 33.84 55.00
CA SER A 77 -38.75 35.04 54.75
C SER A 77 -37.84 36.29 54.69
N GLY A 78 -38.11 37.40 53.97
CA GLY A 78 -39.17 37.67 52.99
C GLY A 78 -39.83 39.07 53.12
N SER A 79 -39.25 40.16 52.57
CA SER A 79 -39.95 41.44 52.32
C SER A 79 -39.18 42.45 51.41
N ARG A 80 -39.90 43.49 50.99
CA ARG A 80 -39.51 44.66 50.15
C ARG A 80 -38.71 45.71 50.99
N GLU A 81 -38.24 46.88 50.53
CA GLU A 81 -38.75 47.79 49.47
C GLU A 81 -37.69 48.83 48.97
N HIS A 82 -38.15 49.96 48.39
CA HIS A 82 -37.43 51.10 47.75
C HIS A 82 -36.32 51.78 48.61
N SER A 83 -35.49 52.74 48.15
CA SER A 83 -35.49 53.65 46.97
C SER A 83 -34.05 54.05 46.56
N GLY A 84 -33.87 55.06 45.67
CA GLY A 84 -32.57 55.68 45.37
C GLY A 84 -32.69 57.15 44.93
N ASP A 85 -31.59 57.91 44.89
CA ASP A 85 -31.52 59.27 44.32
C ASP A 85 -30.09 59.67 43.84
N ARG A 86 -29.85 60.95 43.50
CA ARG A 86 -28.93 61.42 42.43
C ARG A 86 -27.71 62.28 42.84
N SER A 87 -26.58 62.03 42.17
CA SER A 87 -25.62 63.03 41.60
C SER A 87 -24.97 64.07 42.58
N PRO A 88 -24.29 65.17 42.15
CA PRO A 88 -23.63 65.53 40.88
C PRO A 88 -22.18 66.11 40.97
N GLY A 89 -21.48 66.21 39.83
CA GLY A 89 -21.04 67.54 39.33
C GLY A 89 -19.55 67.96 39.28
N SER A 90 -19.22 68.71 38.20
CA SER A 90 -18.03 69.57 37.96
C SER A 90 -16.64 68.92 37.73
N GLY A 91 -15.73 69.51 36.93
CA GLY A 91 -15.92 70.62 35.98
C GLY A 91 -14.65 71.23 35.36
N ASN A 92 -14.65 71.35 34.02
CA ASN A 92 -13.87 72.26 33.15
C ASN A 92 -12.33 72.12 32.97
N ALA A 93 -11.91 72.51 31.75
CA ALA A 93 -10.53 72.76 31.29
C ALA A 93 -10.27 74.31 31.26
N PRO A 94 -9.30 74.96 30.53
CA PRO A 94 -8.49 74.53 29.37
C PRO A 94 -6.98 74.96 29.38
N CYS A 95 -6.32 74.84 28.21
CA CYS A 95 -5.09 75.50 27.68
C CYS A 95 -4.04 76.15 28.62
N GLY A 96 -2.71 76.05 28.39
CA GLY A 96 -1.96 75.35 27.32
C GLY A 96 -0.58 76.01 27.04
N ILE A 97 0.16 75.46 26.04
CA ILE A 97 1.34 76.02 25.32
C ILE A 97 2.78 75.68 25.83
N MET A 98 3.63 75.34 24.83
CA MET A 98 5.12 75.35 24.73
C MET A 98 6.02 74.15 25.19
N LYS A 99 6.76 73.66 24.17
CA LYS A 99 8.18 73.22 24.11
C LYS A 99 8.63 71.81 24.56
N ASP A 100 8.57 70.91 23.57
CA ASP A 100 9.72 70.24 22.91
C ASP A 100 10.59 69.22 23.70
N GLY A 101 11.31 68.29 23.02
CA GLY A 101 12.30 67.43 23.69
C GLY A 101 12.70 66.06 23.11
N SER A 102 12.14 65.57 22.00
CA SER A 102 12.59 64.38 21.22
C SER A 102 12.61 62.96 21.89
N ARG A 103 11.90 62.00 21.27
CA ARG A 103 12.37 60.65 20.84
C ARG A 103 11.16 59.79 20.41
N GLN A 104 10.96 59.65 19.11
CA GLN A 104 9.82 58.90 18.56
C GLN A 104 10.05 57.37 18.65
N LYS A 105 9.07 56.64 19.21
CA LYS A 105 8.84 55.24 18.81
C LYS A 105 8.05 55.24 17.51
N GLN A 106 8.58 54.64 16.44
CA GLN A 106 7.78 54.36 15.25
C GLN A 106 6.78 53.24 15.55
N VAL A 107 5.50 53.60 15.69
CA VAL A 107 4.40 52.63 15.67
C VAL A 107 4.10 52.32 14.21
N ARG A 108 4.47 51.11 13.73
CA ARG A 108 4.07 50.63 12.40
C ARG A 108 2.54 50.60 12.33
N LYS A 109 1.96 51.44 11.46
CA LYS A 109 0.52 51.42 11.17
C LYS A 109 0.16 50.10 10.48
N LYS A 110 -0.96 49.48 10.87
CA LYS A 110 -1.57 48.41 10.08
C LYS A 110 -2.31 49.02 8.90
N THR A 111 -1.79 48.82 7.70
CA THR A 111 -2.53 49.05 6.44
C THR A 111 -3.11 47.71 5.99
N VAL A 112 -4.36 47.68 5.53
CA VAL A 112 -4.95 46.46 4.96
C VAL A 112 -4.62 46.43 3.47
N SER A 113 -3.65 45.60 3.10
CA SER A 113 -3.29 45.31 1.71
C SER A 113 -3.30 43.79 1.49
N PHE A 114 -3.88 43.33 0.39
CA PHE A 114 -3.83 41.92 -0.02
C PHE A 114 -2.44 41.61 -0.59
N SER A 115 -1.49 41.51 0.32
CA SER A 115 -0.12 41.06 0.12
C SER A 115 0.17 40.03 1.19
N SER A 116 0.64 38.84 0.80
CA SER A 116 1.05 37.74 1.68
C SER A 116 1.89 38.23 2.87
N MET A 117 1.72 37.61 4.04
CA MET A 117 2.51 37.99 5.20
C MET A 117 3.99 37.58 4.99
N PRO A 118 4.96 38.21 5.67
CA PRO A 118 6.36 37.81 5.58
C PRO A 118 6.65 36.34 5.96
N SER A 119 5.71 35.69 6.66
CA SER A 119 5.68 34.25 6.97
C SER A 119 5.63 33.35 5.74
N ASP A 120 5.16 33.83 4.60
CA ASP A 120 4.75 32.99 3.47
C ASP A 120 5.92 32.70 2.50
N ARG A 121 7.14 33.13 2.85
CA ARG A 121 8.37 32.75 2.15
C ARG A 121 8.66 31.27 2.34
N LYS A 122 8.40 30.46 1.32
CA LYS A 122 8.81 29.04 1.29
C LYS A 122 10.33 28.93 1.42
N ILE A 123 10.78 28.39 2.55
CA ILE A 123 12.20 28.23 2.86
C ILE A 123 12.74 27.06 2.02
N ASN A 124 13.34 27.43 0.88
CA ASN A 124 13.80 26.56 -0.20
C ASN A 124 15.34 26.44 -0.28
N SER A 125 16.05 27.13 0.61
CA SER A 125 17.51 27.27 0.58
C SER A 125 18.07 27.55 1.97
N THR A 126 19.32 27.15 2.21
CA THR A 126 20.01 27.35 3.49
C THR A 126 20.21 28.83 3.84
N ALA A 127 20.38 29.68 2.81
CA ALA A 127 20.46 31.14 2.99
C ALA A 127 19.16 31.71 3.59
N ALA A 128 17.99 31.21 3.17
CA ALA A 128 16.72 31.59 3.77
C ALA A 128 16.60 31.14 5.24
N CYS A 129 17.12 29.95 5.60
CA CYS A 129 17.18 29.51 7.00
C CYS A 129 18.05 30.45 7.86
N MET A 130 19.23 30.82 7.39
CA MET A 130 20.12 31.71 8.14
C MET A 130 19.52 33.12 8.28
N ALA A 131 18.87 33.64 7.24
CA ALA A 131 18.14 34.91 7.32
C ALA A 131 17.01 34.87 8.37
N PHE A 132 16.20 33.80 8.39
CA PHE A 132 15.15 33.61 9.40
C PHE A 132 15.72 33.47 10.82
N MET A 133 16.84 32.77 10.99
CA MET A 133 17.51 32.64 12.29
C MET A 133 18.11 33.95 12.80
N MET A 134 18.57 34.84 11.91
CA MET A 134 19.06 36.18 12.27
C MET A 134 17.92 37.17 12.58
N GLU A 135 16.75 37.04 11.92
CA GLU A 135 15.53 37.76 12.32
C GLU A 135 14.96 37.25 13.66
N GLY A 136 15.15 35.95 13.92
CA GLY A 136 14.84 35.27 15.18
C GLY A 136 13.36 34.91 15.34
N CYS A 137 13.03 34.13 16.37
CA CYS A 137 11.63 33.82 16.69
C CYS A 137 11.42 33.43 18.17
N GLU A 138 10.16 33.40 18.63
CA GLU A 138 9.83 32.83 19.95
C GLU A 138 9.86 31.30 19.96
N MET A 139 10.51 30.71 20.96
CA MET A 139 10.47 29.28 21.29
C MET A 139 10.44 29.06 22.82
N LYS A 140 9.87 27.94 23.26
CA LYS A 140 9.82 27.54 24.67
C LYS A 140 11.07 26.75 25.03
N LYS A 141 11.92 27.31 25.89
CA LYS A 141 13.10 26.66 26.45
C LYS A 141 12.68 25.75 27.62
N VAL A 142 12.89 24.45 27.49
CA VAL A 142 12.54 23.44 28.50
C VAL A 142 13.70 23.23 29.48
N ARG A 143 13.41 22.80 30.71
CA ARG A 143 14.39 22.51 31.76
C ARG A 143 14.18 21.12 32.36
N SER A 144 15.24 20.54 32.92
CA SER A 144 15.23 19.22 33.57
C SER A 144 14.22 19.08 34.73
N ASN A 145 13.84 20.18 35.38
CA ASN A 145 12.74 20.23 36.36
C ASN A 145 11.35 20.40 35.71
N SER A 146 11.23 20.07 34.42
CA SER A 146 10.02 20.13 33.58
C SER A 146 9.36 21.52 33.47
N ARG A 147 10.09 22.61 33.73
CA ARG A 147 9.60 23.98 33.53
C ARG A 147 9.91 24.49 32.12
N MET A 148 8.91 25.03 31.45
CA MET A 148 9.05 25.72 30.16
C MET A 148 9.17 27.24 30.34
N TYR A 149 9.90 27.90 29.45
CA TYR A 149 10.07 29.35 29.44
C TYR A 149 10.06 29.90 28.00
N ASN A 150 9.08 30.72 27.62
CA ASN A 150 9.09 31.45 26.34
C ASN A 150 10.34 32.33 26.25
N ARG A 151 11.07 32.28 25.14
CA ARG A 151 12.21 33.13 24.82
C ARG A 151 12.20 33.47 23.35
N TYR A 152 12.57 34.70 23.00
CA TYR A 152 13.03 35.02 21.66
C TYR A 152 14.44 34.42 21.49
N PHE A 153 14.67 33.68 20.41
CA PHE A 153 15.98 33.15 20.02
C PHE A 153 16.42 33.83 18.72
N LEU A 154 17.70 34.15 18.62
CA LEU A 154 18.33 34.71 17.43
C LEU A 154 19.75 34.18 17.24
N LEU A 155 20.18 34.08 15.99
CA LEU A 155 21.57 33.93 15.60
C LEU A 155 22.21 35.33 15.50
N ASP A 156 23.42 35.50 16.01
CA ASP A 156 24.17 36.75 15.79
C ASP A 156 24.51 36.96 14.30
N PRO A 157 24.66 38.21 13.82
CA PRO A 157 25.08 38.49 12.44
C PRO A 157 26.47 37.96 12.07
N ASP A 158 27.33 37.69 13.07
CA ASP A 158 28.63 37.03 12.88
C ASP A 158 28.51 35.49 12.81
N MET A 159 27.31 34.94 13.03
CA MET A 159 26.99 33.51 13.09
C MET A 159 27.76 32.69 14.15
N HIS A 160 28.46 33.32 15.09
CA HIS A 160 29.24 32.63 16.12
C HIS A 160 28.41 32.18 17.33
N TRP A 161 27.29 32.85 17.62
CA TRP A 161 26.46 32.54 18.80
C TRP A 161 24.97 32.49 18.51
N LEU A 162 24.31 31.54 19.19
CA LEU A 162 22.86 31.49 19.40
C LEU A 162 22.52 32.19 20.73
N ARG A 163 21.78 33.29 20.69
CA ARG A 163 21.35 34.06 21.87
C ARG A 163 19.86 33.84 22.18
N TRP A 164 19.46 34.09 23.43
CA TRP A 164 18.04 34.09 23.82
C TRP A 164 17.67 35.10 24.93
N GLU A 165 16.50 35.70 24.81
CA GLU A 165 15.97 36.70 25.76
C GLU A 165 14.45 36.53 26.02
N PRO A 166 13.87 37.08 27.10
CA PRO A 166 14.53 37.72 28.25
C PRO A 166 15.13 36.69 29.21
N SER A 167 16.39 36.89 29.62
CA SER A 167 17.09 36.02 30.57
C SER A 167 17.16 36.65 31.97
N LYS A 168 17.07 35.82 33.02
CA LYS A 168 17.43 36.21 34.40
C LYS A 168 18.92 36.06 34.70
N LYS A 169 19.68 35.41 33.81
CA LYS A 169 21.13 35.51 33.77
C LYS A 169 21.52 36.70 32.89
N ASP A 170 22.66 37.29 33.21
CA ASP A 170 23.42 38.23 32.37
C ASP A 170 23.42 37.83 30.87
N SER A 171 23.49 38.80 29.96
CA SER A 171 23.39 38.56 28.50
C SER A 171 24.50 37.62 28.00
N GLU A 172 25.72 37.82 28.51
CA GLU A 172 26.88 36.95 28.28
C GLU A 172 26.68 35.50 28.75
N LYS A 173 25.67 35.24 29.58
CA LYS A 173 25.29 33.91 30.11
C LYS A 173 23.94 33.43 29.55
N ALA A 174 23.44 34.09 28.50
CA ALA A 174 22.21 33.81 27.77
C ALA A 174 22.48 33.46 26.29
N LYS A 175 23.70 32.99 26.00
CA LYS A 175 24.17 32.58 24.68
C LYS A 175 24.74 31.16 24.67
N LEU A 176 24.83 30.55 23.50
CA LEU A 176 25.47 29.27 23.20
C LEU A 176 26.38 29.46 21.98
N GLU A 177 27.64 29.05 22.07
CA GLU A 177 28.60 29.18 20.97
C GLU A 177 28.34 28.08 19.92
N ILE A 178 28.23 28.45 18.64
CA ILE A 178 27.92 27.50 17.57
C ILE A 178 28.98 26.39 17.50
N LYS A 179 30.27 26.72 17.66
CA LYS A 179 31.37 25.72 17.65
C LYS A 179 31.27 24.67 18.78
N SER A 180 30.52 24.95 19.84
CA SER A 180 30.35 24.06 21.00
C SER A 180 29.24 23.03 20.80
N ILE A 181 28.40 23.19 19.79
CA ILE A 181 27.33 22.26 19.44
C ILE A 181 27.95 21.00 18.83
N LYS A 182 27.59 19.84 19.38
CA LYS A 182 28.02 18.51 18.92
C LYS A 182 27.01 17.91 17.93
N GLU A 183 25.71 18.14 18.15
CA GLU A 183 24.62 17.63 17.30
C GLU A 183 23.29 18.39 17.54
N VAL A 184 22.34 18.26 16.60
CA VAL A 184 20.97 18.79 16.74
C VAL A 184 19.95 17.67 16.45
N ARG A 185 19.21 17.28 17.49
CA ARG A 185 18.25 16.17 17.50
C ARG A 185 16.81 16.68 17.30
N LEU A 186 16.12 16.17 16.28
CA LEU A 186 14.70 16.42 16.02
C LEU A 186 13.81 15.52 16.90
N GLY A 187 12.67 16.05 17.36
CA GLY A 187 11.69 15.35 18.19
C GLY A 187 12.09 15.25 19.67
N LYS A 188 11.25 14.59 20.47
CA LYS A 188 11.47 14.38 21.92
C LYS A 188 12.52 13.29 22.17
N LYS A 189 13.76 13.50 21.71
CA LYS A 189 14.85 12.50 21.83
C LYS A 189 15.52 12.50 23.20
N THR A 190 15.56 13.63 23.90
CA THR A 190 16.25 13.74 25.21
C THR A 190 15.39 13.24 26.39
N PRO A 191 16.00 12.85 27.53
CA PRO A 191 15.24 12.51 28.73
C PRO A 191 14.40 13.66 29.29
N VAL A 192 14.78 14.91 29.01
CA VAL A 192 14.05 16.12 29.44
C VAL A 192 12.73 16.25 28.68
N LEU A 193 12.74 16.11 27.36
CA LEU A 193 11.53 16.16 26.54
C LEU A 193 10.65 14.90 26.69
N ARG A 194 11.24 13.76 27.04
CA ARG A 194 10.53 12.50 27.37
C ARG A 194 10.02 12.42 28.81
N SER A 195 10.09 13.49 29.61
CA SER A 195 9.60 13.44 31.00
C SER A 195 8.06 13.26 31.04
N ASN A 196 7.60 12.42 31.97
CA ASN A 196 6.17 12.14 32.14
C ASN A 196 5.41 13.43 32.44
N GLY A 197 4.37 13.71 31.63
CA GLY A 197 3.53 14.90 31.78
C GLY A 197 4.00 16.13 31.01
N LEU A 198 5.23 16.18 30.46
CA LEU A 198 5.60 17.17 29.42
C LEU A 198 5.43 16.61 28.01
N SER A 199 5.82 15.35 27.80
CA SER A 199 5.78 14.67 26.49
C SER A 199 4.41 14.71 25.78
N ASP A 200 3.35 14.98 26.56
CA ASP A 200 1.94 14.98 26.15
C ASP A 200 1.37 16.40 25.96
N GLN A 201 2.16 17.48 26.15
CA GLN A 201 1.71 18.89 26.10
C GLN A 201 1.96 19.60 24.76
N PHE A 202 2.70 18.98 23.84
CA PHE A 202 3.07 19.53 22.53
C PHE A 202 3.32 18.36 21.55
N PRO A 203 3.21 18.57 20.22
CA PRO A 203 3.54 17.55 19.23
C PRO A 203 5.03 17.14 19.25
N ASP A 204 5.44 16.10 18.52
CA ASP A 204 6.86 15.70 18.47
C ASP A 204 7.65 16.58 17.50
N GLU A 205 7.07 16.82 16.33
CA GLU A 205 7.54 17.68 15.25
C GLU A 205 7.77 19.14 15.67
N CYS A 206 7.09 19.62 16.72
CA CYS A 206 7.31 20.95 17.30
C CYS A 206 8.48 21.01 18.31
N ALA A 207 9.22 19.91 18.54
CA ALA A 207 10.30 19.84 19.52
C ALA A 207 11.67 19.49 18.91
N PHE A 208 12.74 20.04 19.49
CA PHE A 208 14.12 19.65 19.17
C PHE A 208 15.09 19.94 20.32
N SER A 209 16.27 19.32 20.28
CA SER A 209 17.32 19.52 21.27
C SER A 209 18.67 19.78 20.60
N ILE A 210 19.33 20.85 21.02
CA ILE A 210 20.73 21.14 20.67
C ILE A 210 21.61 20.51 21.74
N ILE A 211 22.55 19.64 21.38
CA ILE A 211 23.48 19.01 22.33
C ILE A 211 24.85 19.69 22.19
N TYR A 212 25.44 20.11 23.31
CA TYR A 212 26.62 20.98 23.31
C TYR A 212 27.59 20.69 24.47
N GLY A 213 28.82 21.13 24.31
CA GLY A 213 29.92 20.92 25.25
C GLY A 213 30.35 19.46 25.37
N ASP A 214 31.46 19.23 26.06
CA ASP A 214 32.11 17.92 26.12
C ASP A 214 31.43 16.95 27.10
N ASN A 215 30.55 17.47 27.95
CA ASN A 215 29.65 16.71 28.82
C ASN A 215 28.32 16.32 28.14
N TYR A 216 28.13 16.65 26.84
CA TYR A 216 26.89 16.42 26.09
C TYR A 216 25.63 17.02 26.78
N GLU A 217 25.71 18.29 27.18
CA GLU A 217 24.58 19.00 27.80
C GLU A 217 23.45 19.25 26.78
N SER A 218 22.18 19.18 27.21
CA SER A 218 21.03 19.45 26.34
C SER A 218 20.47 20.87 26.49
N LEU A 219 20.19 21.50 25.35
CA LEU A 219 19.34 22.66 25.22
C LEU A 219 18.06 22.23 24.50
N ASP A 220 17.05 21.92 25.32
CA ASP A 220 15.75 21.42 24.87
C ASP A 220 14.77 22.56 24.54
N LEU A 221 14.19 22.52 23.35
CA LEU A 221 13.39 23.58 22.74
C LEU A 221 12.07 23.03 22.17
N VAL A 222 11.02 23.85 22.24
CA VAL A 222 9.73 23.59 21.59
C VAL A 222 9.26 24.86 20.89
N ALA A 223 9.05 24.80 19.57
CA ALA A 223 8.61 25.92 18.74
C ALA A 223 7.08 26.03 18.69
N SER A 224 6.57 26.98 17.89
CA SER A 224 5.15 27.14 17.57
C SER A 224 4.66 26.13 16.51
N THR A 225 5.45 25.88 15.46
CA THR A 225 5.15 24.94 14.36
C THR A 225 6.36 24.09 13.98
N ALA A 226 6.12 23.03 13.21
CA ALA A 226 7.17 22.16 12.66
C ALA A 226 8.09 22.88 11.66
N ASP A 227 7.60 23.88 10.93
CA ASP A 227 8.38 24.65 9.95
C ASP A 227 9.48 25.46 10.65
N VAL A 228 9.15 26.05 11.80
CA VAL A 228 10.12 26.75 12.66
C VAL A 228 11.19 25.77 13.15
N VAL A 229 10.81 24.57 13.59
CA VAL A 229 11.78 23.53 13.98
C VAL A 229 12.68 23.15 12.80
N SER A 230 12.10 22.84 11.64
CA SER A 230 12.83 22.41 10.44
C SER A 230 13.83 23.48 9.98
N THR A 231 13.40 24.75 9.99
CA THR A 231 14.24 25.91 9.64
C THR A 231 15.41 26.08 10.61
N TRP A 232 15.12 26.09 11.92
CA TRP A 232 16.16 26.25 12.94
C TRP A 232 17.13 25.07 12.99
N VAL A 233 16.64 23.83 12.87
CA VAL A 233 17.49 22.65 12.84
C VAL A 233 18.37 22.63 11.57
N MET A 234 17.83 22.98 10.40
CA MET A 234 18.61 23.01 9.16
C MET A 234 19.71 24.08 9.20
N GLY A 235 19.38 25.31 9.58
CA GLY A 235 20.39 26.37 9.71
C GLY A 235 21.44 26.07 10.79
N LEU A 236 21.05 25.55 11.96
CA LEU A 236 22.02 25.12 12.98
C LEU A 236 22.91 23.97 12.51
N ARG A 237 22.37 22.97 11.80
CA ARG A 237 23.16 21.86 11.25
C ARG A 237 24.16 22.31 10.19
N TYR A 238 23.75 23.23 9.31
CA TYR A 238 24.65 23.86 8.34
C TYR A 238 25.79 24.60 9.05
N LEU A 239 25.47 25.45 10.03
CA LEU A 239 26.47 26.21 10.81
C LEU A 239 27.45 25.29 11.56
N VAL A 240 26.99 24.17 12.10
CA VAL A 240 27.88 23.16 12.75
C VAL A 240 28.77 22.43 11.74
N SER A 241 28.30 22.25 10.51
CA SER A 241 29.02 21.52 9.45
C SER A 241 30.09 22.39 8.76
N TYR A 242 29.77 23.64 8.43
CA TYR A 242 30.64 24.53 7.65
C TYR A 242 31.34 25.61 8.49
N GLY A 243 30.74 26.03 9.62
CA GLY A 243 31.25 27.09 10.51
C GLY A 243 32.50 26.73 11.33
N ARG A 244 33.26 25.72 10.90
CA ARG A 244 34.62 25.43 11.40
C ARG A 244 35.71 26.15 10.59
N HIS A 245 35.36 26.73 9.44
CA HIS A 245 36.20 27.67 8.72
C HIS A 245 35.67 29.09 8.96
N THR A 246 36.57 30.05 9.17
CA THR A 246 36.22 31.44 9.48
C THR A 246 35.54 32.11 8.30
N VAL A 247 34.46 32.84 8.57
CA VAL A 247 33.78 33.70 7.59
C VAL A 247 34.59 34.98 7.41
N ASP A 248 35.72 34.86 6.70
CA ASP A 248 36.18 35.96 5.85
C ASP A 248 35.18 36.14 4.69
N MET A 249 35.24 37.29 4.02
CA MET A 249 34.14 37.81 3.21
C MET A 249 33.68 36.87 2.08
N VAL A 250 32.40 37.00 1.73
CA VAL A 250 31.80 36.38 0.54
C VAL A 250 32.48 36.91 -0.72
N GLU A 251 33.51 36.21 -1.19
CA GLU A 251 33.78 36.14 -2.62
C GLU A 251 32.54 35.57 -3.34
N PRO A 252 32.23 36.01 -4.57
CA PRO A 252 31.08 35.49 -5.31
C PRO A 252 31.26 33.98 -5.52
N SER A 253 30.43 33.20 -4.82
CA SER A 253 30.56 31.76 -4.78
C SER A 253 30.42 31.16 -6.18
N GLN A 254 31.25 30.16 -6.48
CA GLN A 254 31.10 29.33 -7.68
C GLN A 254 29.65 28.83 -7.76
N PRO A 255 28.93 29.01 -8.89
CA PRO A 255 27.54 28.62 -9.00
C PRO A 255 27.41 27.12 -8.73
N SER A 256 26.39 26.73 -7.95
CA SER A 256 26.20 25.34 -7.56
C SER A 256 25.95 24.45 -8.78
N LEU A 257 26.14 23.13 -8.63
CA LEU A 257 25.96 22.17 -9.74
C LEU A 257 24.57 22.27 -10.39
N ARG A 258 23.57 22.71 -9.61
CA ARG A 258 22.21 23.01 -10.03
C ARG A 258 22.09 24.33 -10.80
N THR A 259 22.56 25.45 -10.24
CA THR A 259 22.42 26.76 -10.91
C THR A 259 23.28 26.84 -12.18
N SER A 260 24.47 26.22 -12.16
CA SER A 260 25.29 26.03 -13.37
C SER A 260 24.64 25.13 -14.42
N TRP A 261 23.81 24.14 -14.02
CA TRP A 261 23.09 23.29 -14.96
C TRP A 261 21.90 24.03 -15.58
N ILE A 262 21.01 24.60 -14.77
CA ILE A 262 19.81 25.28 -15.30
C ILE A 262 20.18 26.57 -16.06
N GLY A 263 21.31 27.21 -15.73
CA GLY A 263 21.94 28.23 -16.57
C GLY A 263 22.33 27.71 -17.95
N SER A 264 22.97 26.53 -18.05
CA SER A 264 23.27 25.92 -19.37
C SER A 264 22.02 25.51 -20.16
N VAL A 265 20.89 25.23 -19.49
CA VAL A 265 19.59 25.02 -20.16
C VAL A 265 19.06 26.33 -20.74
N PHE A 266 19.25 27.46 -20.04
CA PHE A 266 18.95 28.79 -20.56
C PHE A 266 19.85 29.15 -21.75
N GLU A 267 21.16 28.92 -21.67
CA GLU A 267 22.12 29.16 -22.77
C GLU A 267 21.79 28.36 -24.05
N LEU A 268 21.18 27.17 -23.91
CA LEU A 268 20.68 26.38 -25.05
C LEU A 268 19.35 26.89 -25.62
N ALA A 269 18.59 27.67 -24.83
CA ALA A 269 17.35 28.30 -25.27
C ALA A 269 17.58 29.71 -25.86
N ASP A 270 18.59 30.44 -25.39
CA ASP A 270 19.07 31.71 -25.95
C ASP A 270 19.97 31.46 -27.17
N ILE A 271 19.33 31.04 -28.27
CA ILE A 271 19.98 30.69 -29.54
C ILE A 271 20.71 31.90 -30.14
N GLU A 272 20.17 33.11 -29.94
CA GLU A 272 20.69 34.36 -30.50
C GLU A 272 21.77 35.01 -29.61
N LYS A 273 21.85 34.61 -28.33
CA LYS A 273 22.79 35.08 -27.30
C LYS A 273 22.59 36.54 -26.89
N GLU A 274 21.34 36.96 -26.88
CA GLU A 274 20.91 38.31 -26.48
C GLU A 274 20.83 38.47 -24.94
N GLY A 275 20.97 37.38 -24.18
CA GLY A 275 20.92 37.35 -22.72
C GLY A 275 19.50 37.24 -22.14
N TYR A 276 18.49 37.08 -23.00
CA TYR A 276 17.09 36.92 -22.63
C TYR A 276 16.37 35.90 -23.52
N ILE A 277 15.37 35.23 -22.95
CA ILE A 277 14.38 34.42 -23.69
C ILE A 277 12.97 34.97 -23.44
N ASP A 278 12.01 34.66 -24.30
CA ASP A 278 10.62 35.06 -24.10
C ASP A 278 9.92 34.24 -23.01
N LEU A 279 8.93 34.85 -22.34
CA LEU A 279 8.15 34.25 -21.26
C LEU A 279 7.46 32.94 -21.66
N PHE A 280 7.00 32.81 -22.90
CA PHE A 280 6.33 31.60 -23.37
C PHE A 280 7.32 30.43 -23.45
N LYS A 281 8.48 30.63 -24.09
CA LYS A 281 9.58 29.66 -24.17
C LYS A 281 10.13 29.31 -22.79
N ALA A 282 10.34 30.30 -21.92
CA ALA A 282 10.71 30.07 -20.51
C ALA A 282 9.70 29.18 -19.79
N THR A 283 8.40 29.42 -20.00
CA THR A 283 7.30 28.62 -19.43
C THR A 283 7.28 27.20 -19.97
N GLN A 284 7.44 27.01 -21.29
CA GLN A 284 7.48 25.68 -21.90
C GLN A 284 8.71 24.86 -21.46
N ILE A 285 9.87 25.50 -21.24
CA ILE A 285 11.06 24.78 -20.73
C ILE A 285 10.82 24.30 -19.29
N ILE A 286 10.31 25.15 -18.39
CA ILE A 286 10.03 24.74 -17.00
C ILE A 286 8.93 23.66 -16.96
N LYS A 287 7.91 23.74 -17.82
CA LYS A 287 6.89 22.68 -17.98
C LYS A 287 7.46 21.39 -18.56
N GLY A 288 8.41 21.46 -19.49
CA GLY A 288 9.11 20.29 -20.03
C GLY A 288 9.99 19.58 -18.98
N LEU A 289 10.62 20.36 -18.08
CA LEU A 289 11.39 19.84 -16.95
C LEU A 289 10.50 19.33 -15.79
N ASN A 290 9.27 19.83 -15.66
CA ASN A 290 8.31 19.41 -14.64
C ASN A 290 6.89 19.27 -15.23
N PRO A 291 6.56 18.15 -15.88
CA PRO A 291 5.31 17.97 -16.65
C PRO A 291 4.00 18.04 -15.85
N GLY A 292 4.05 18.00 -14.51
CA GLY A 292 2.87 18.25 -13.67
C GLY A 292 2.48 19.73 -13.59
N MET A 293 3.40 20.65 -13.88
CA MET A 293 3.19 22.09 -13.62
C MET A 293 2.22 22.74 -14.61
N LYS A 294 1.23 23.46 -14.05
CA LYS A 294 0.29 24.31 -14.78
C LYS A 294 1.01 25.55 -15.34
N GLU A 295 0.83 25.86 -16.62
CA GLU A 295 1.50 27.00 -17.30
C GLU A 295 1.22 28.33 -16.62
N SER A 296 -0.05 28.58 -16.27
CA SER A 296 -0.50 29.77 -15.56
C SER A 296 0.22 30.02 -14.23
N LYS A 297 0.65 28.96 -13.55
CA LYS A 297 1.42 29.03 -12.29
C LYS A 297 2.88 29.42 -12.53
N ILE A 298 3.48 28.92 -13.62
CA ILE A 298 4.84 29.28 -14.03
C ILE A 298 4.87 30.75 -14.49
N GLU A 299 3.93 31.14 -15.36
CA GLU A 299 3.77 32.53 -15.82
C GLU A 299 3.56 33.51 -14.67
N LEU A 300 2.65 33.18 -13.73
CA LEU A 300 2.38 34.01 -12.56
C LEU A 300 3.66 34.24 -11.75
N LYS A 301 4.48 33.19 -11.59
CA LYS A 301 5.71 33.28 -10.81
C LYS A 301 6.80 34.11 -11.48
N PHE A 302 6.92 34.06 -12.81
CA PHE A 302 7.74 35.01 -13.56
C PHE A 302 7.27 36.46 -13.33
N LYS A 303 5.97 36.70 -13.49
CA LYS A 303 5.33 38.02 -13.32
C LYS A 303 5.50 38.57 -11.88
N GLU A 304 5.48 37.71 -10.87
CA GLU A 304 5.79 38.06 -9.47
C GLU A 304 7.25 38.50 -9.29
N LEU A 305 8.22 37.70 -9.74
CA LEU A 305 9.65 37.96 -9.52
C LEU A 305 10.17 39.13 -10.35
N GLN A 306 9.68 39.30 -11.58
CA GLN A 306 9.93 40.50 -12.40
C GLN A 306 9.46 41.76 -11.66
N LYS A 307 8.21 41.78 -11.18
CA LYS A 307 7.63 42.88 -10.40
C LYS A 307 8.39 43.15 -9.09
N ALA A 308 8.92 42.12 -8.44
CA ALA A 308 9.73 42.27 -7.23
C ALA A 308 11.13 42.87 -7.48
N LYS A 309 11.61 42.86 -8.74
CA LYS A 309 12.89 43.43 -9.18
C LYS A 309 12.74 44.76 -9.96
N ASP A 310 11.52 45.32 -10.02
CA ASP A 310 11.15 46.44 -10.90
C ASP A 310 11.50 46.22 -12.40
N GLN A 311 11.49 44.95 -12.82
CA GLN A 311 11.63 44.55 -14.23
C GLN A 311 10.22 44.35 -14.82
N TYR A 312 9.98 44.90 -16.02
CA TYR A 312 8.67 44.88 -16.67
C TYR A 312 8.81 44.54 -18.16
N GLY A 313 8.23 43.41 -18.59
CA GLY A 313 8.26 42.96 -19.99
C GLY A 313 8.12 41.44 -20.11
N GLU A 314 8.16 40.92 -21.34
CA GLU A 314 8.10 39.47 -21.61
C GLU A 314 9.49 38.82 -21.73
N ALA A 315 10.56 39.62 -21.67
CA ALA A 315 11.94 39.14 -21.68
C ALA A 315 12.37 38.62 -20.29
N ILE A 316 12.88 37.40 -20.25
CA ILE A 316 13.37 36.69 -19.07
C ILE A 316 14.89 36.53 -19.16
N ASN A 317 15.63 37.13 -18.23
CA ASN A 317 17.08 36.94 -18.10
C ASN A 317 17.42 35.64 -17.34
N MET A 318 18.67 35.17 -17.52
CA MET A 318 19.15 33.91 -16.93
C MET A 318 18.93 33.83 -15.42
N ASP A 319 19.28 34.87 -14.65
CA ASP A 319 19.15 34.87 -13.19
C ASP A 319 17.70 34.67 -12.75
N THR A 320 16.74 35.32 -13.42
CA THR A 320 15.32 35.18 -13.11
C THR A 320 14.76 33.83 -13.56
N PHE A 321 15.28 33.24 -14.65
CA PHE A 321 14.95 31.87 -15.05
C PHE A 321 15.46 30.84 -14.04
N VAL A 322 16.72 30.95 -13.61
CA VAL A 322 17.35 30.11 -12.58
C VAL A 322 16.55 30.19 -11.27
N GLU A 323 16.21 31.41 -10.82
CA GLU A 323 15.46 31.65 -9.58
C GLU A 323 14.04 31.09 -9.64
N VAL A 324 13.28 31.36 -10.72
CA VAL A 324 11.91 30.83 -10.89
C VAL A 324 11.90 29.30 -10.96
N TYR A 325 12.86 28.68 -11.68
CA TYR A 325 13.00 27.22 -11.66
C TYR A 325 13.26 26.69 -10.25
N CYS A 326 14.19 27.29 -9.51
CA CYS A 326 14.52 26.86 -8.16
C CYS A 326 13.36 27.07 -7.16
N GLU A 327 12.62 28.17 -7.24
CA GLU A 327 11.46 28.41 -6.36
C GLU A 327 10.29 27.45 -6.65
N LEU A 328 10.08 27.06 -7.92
CA LEU A 328 8.96 26.23 -8.33
C LEU A 328 9.23 24.72 -8.25
N CYS A 329 10.44 24.28 -8.59
CA CYS A 329 10.78 22.85 -8.72
C CYS A 329 11.48 22.28 -7.48
N THR A 330 11.78 23.09 -6.46
CA THR A 330 12.24 22.57 -5.16
C THR A 330 11.06 22.14 -4.30
N ARG A 331 10.90 20.83 -4.11
CA ARG A 331 9.99 20.24 -3.12
C ARG A 331 10.66 20.29 -1.73
N PRO A 332 10.20 21.09 -0.76
CA PRO A 332 10.89 21.27 0.52
C PRO A 332 11.11 19.94 1.26
N GLU A 333 10.12 19.06 1.26
CA GLU A 333 10.18 17.75 1.92
C GLU A 333 11.24 16.81 1.32
N ILE A 334 11.49 16.90 0.00
CA ILE A 334 12.57 16.16 -0.66
C ILE A 334 13.92 16.83 -0.43
N PHE A 335 13.97 18.16 -0.33
CA PHE A 335 15.18 18.90 0.01
C PHE A 335 15.65 18.60 1.45
N PHE A 336 14.74 18.64 2.43
CA PHE A 336 15.03 18.22 3.81
C PHE A 336 15.51 16.76 3.87
N LEU A 337 14.93 15.87 3.05
CA LEU A 337 15.35 14.48 2.95
C LEU A 337 16.78 14.33 2.39
N LEU A 338 17.12 15.05 1.31
CA LEU A 338 18.49 15.06 0.77
C LEU A 338 19.48 15.57 1.81
N VAL A 339 19.20 16.71 2.46
CA VAL A 339 20.04 17.32 3.49
C VAL A 339 20.26 16.38 4.69
N GLN A 340 19.27 15.55 5.04
CA GLN A 340 19.38 14.54 6.10
C GLN A 340 20.42 13.45 5.80
N PHE A 341 20.48 12.96 4.55
CA PHE A 341 21.37 11.86 4.18
C PHE A 341 22.73 12.31 3.63
N SER A 342 22.81 13.51 3.07
CA SER A 342 24.04 14.09 2.51
C SER A 342 25.06 14.58 3.55
N SER A 343 24.83 14.35 4.85
CA SER A 343 25.57 15.01 5.93
C SER A 343 25.55 16.56 5.82
N ASN A 344 24.42 17.13 5.38
CA ASN A 344 24.20 18.56 5.11
C ASN A 344 24.98 19.15 3.91
N LYS A 345 25.25 18.37 2.86
CA LYS A 345 25.66 18.87 1.52
C LYS A 345 24.43 19.17 0.64
N GLU A 346 24.63 19.88 -0.47
CA GLU A 346 23.59 20.10 -1.51
C GLU A 346 23.45 18.92 -2.50
N TYR A 347 24.19 17.83 -2.28
CA TYR A 347 24.22 16.62 -3.10
C TYR A 347 24.50 15.40 -2.23
N LEU A 348 24.01 14.23 -2.62
CA LEU A 348 24.48 12.93 -2.09
C LEU A 348 25.73 12.53 -2.87
N ASP A 349 26.83 12.23 -2.18
CA ASP A 349 27.94 11.48 -2.80
C ASP A 349 27.65 9.97 -2.80
N SER A 350 28.51 9.18 -3.45
CA SER A 350 28.32 7.72 -3.57
C SER A 350 28.08 7.02 -2.23
N LYS A 351 28.71 7.46 -1.13
CA LYS A 351 28.55 6.85 0.20
C LYS A 351 27.23 7.27 0.86
N ASP A 352 26.85 8.54 0.72
CA ASP A 352 25.54 9.01 1.19
C ASP A 352 24.40 8.30 0.44
N LEU A 353 24.59 8.04 -0.86
CA LEU A 353 23.62 7.36 -1.72
C LEU A 353 23.56 5.85 -1.44
N MET A 354 24.70 5.17 -1.28
CA MET A 354 24.74 3.77 -0.81
C MET A 354 24.02 3.63 0.52
N LEU A 355 24.25 4.57 1.45
CA LEU A 355 23.54 4.63 2.71
C LEU A 355 22.03 4.75 2.50
N PHE A 356 21.55 5.76 1.77
CA PHE A 356 20.11 5.97 1.55
C PHE A 356 19.41 4.75 0.92
N VAL A 357 20.01 4.17 -0.13
CA VAL A 357 19.41 3.07 -0.90
C VAL A 357 19.39 1.76 -0.11
N GLU A 358 20.45 1.44 0.64
CA GLU A 358 20.50 0.21 1.45
C GLU A 358 19.67 0.33 2.74
N VAL A 359 19.73 1.48 3.41
CA VAL A 359 19.20 1.63 4.78
C VAL A 359 17.76 2.12 4.82
N GLU A 360 17.39 3.09 3.98
CA GLU A 360 16.05 3.68 4.02
C GLU A 360 15.14 3.05 2.96
N GLN A 361 15.62 2.83 1.74
CA GLN A 361 14.84 2.13 0.70
C GLN A 361 14.81 0.61 0.87
N GLY A 362 15.66 0.06 1.75
CA GLY A 362 15.69 -1.36 2.09
C GLY A 362 16.21 -2.28 0.99
N VAL A 363 17.03 -1.76 0.07
CA VAL A 363 17.61 -2.55 -1.03
C VAL A 363 18.79 -3.38 -0.49
N GLU A 364 18.73 -4.70 -0.64
CA GLU A 364 19.86 -5.56 -0.27
C GLU A 364 21.02 -5.50 -1.28
N GLY A 365 22.25 -5.61 -0.79
CA GLY A 365 23.43 -5.84 -1.64
C GLY A 365 23.90 -4.63 -2.48
N VAL A 366 23.54 -3.40 -2.09
CA VAL A 366 23.92 -2.17 -2.82
C VAL A 366 25.43 -2.08 -3.03
N SER A 367 25.84 -1.87 -4.27
CA SER A 367 27.23 -1.68 -4.68
C SER A 367 27.51 -0.22 -5.07
N GLU A 368 28.79 0.14 -5.08
CA GLU A 368 29.22 1.46 -5.57
C GLU A 368 28.88 1.66 -7.07
N GLU A 369 28.90 0.58 -7.86
CA GLU A 369 28.46 0.55 -9.27
C GLU A 369 26.96 0.84 -9.41
N MET A 370 26.11 0.28 -8.53
CA MET A 370 24.67 0.57 -8.51
C MET A 370 24.41 2.05 -8.23
N CYS A 371 25.14 2.65 -7.30
CA CYS A 371 25.05 4.09 -7.02
C CYS A 371 25.56 4.96 -8.18
N GLN A 372 26.62 4.54 -8.88
CA GLN A 372 27.09 5.21 -10.10
C GLN A 372 26.03 5.16 -11.21
N ASP A 373 25.36 4.03 -11.44
CA ASP A 373 24.29 3.93 -12.44
C ASP A 373 23.04 4.75 -12.05
N ILE A 374 22.66 4.82 -10.77
CA ILE A 374 21.61 5.73 -10.29
C ILE A 374 21.97 7.20 -10.61
N VAL A 375 23.18 7.66 -10.26
CA VAL A 375 23.61 9.03 -10.61
C VAL A 375 23.59 9.24 -12.12
N LYS A 376 24.23 8.37 -12.88
CA LYS A 376 24.33 8.42 -14.35
C LYS A 376 22.97 8.47 -15.05
N LYS A 377 21.94 7.83 -14.48
CA LYS A 377 20.58 7.74 -15.01
C LYS A 377 19.69 8.93 -14.63
N PHE A 378 19.81 9.47 -13.42
CA PHE A 378 18.86 10.45 -12.88
C PHE A 378 19.41 11.87 -12.68
N GLU A 379 20.72 12.03 -12.44
CA GLU A 379 21.36 13.36 -12.26
C GLU A 379 21.39 14.13 -13.59
N PRO A 380 20.77 15.32 -13.70
CA PRO A 380 20.76 16.08 -14.95
C PRO A 380 22.05 16.84 -15.22
N SER A 381 22.81 17.25 -14.20
CA SER A 381 24.07 17.99 -14.37
C SER A 381 25.20 17.08 -14.87
N ALA A 382 25.82 17.42 -16.00
CA ALA A 382 26.96 16.68 -16.53
C ALA A 382 28.15 16.62 -15.54
N LYS A 383 28.41 17.73 -14.84
CA LYS A 383 29.41 17.84 -13.77
C LYS A 383 29.02 17.02 -12.52
N GLY A 384 27.72 16.81 -12.28
CA GLY A 384 27.21 15.93 -11.22
C GLY A 384 27.49 14.46 -11.54
N ARG A 385 27.14 14.03 -12.77
CA ARG A 385 27.44 12.67 -13.27
C ARG A 385 28.93 12.35 -13.29
N GLU A 386 29.78 13.28 -13.75
CA GLU A 386 31.24 13.14 -13.73
C GLU A 386 31.81 12.90 -12.31
N ARG A 387 31.20 13.52 -11.29
CA ARG A 387 31.67 13.47 -9.89
C ARG A 387 30.97 12.40 -9.04
N VAL A 388 30.03 11.64 -9.62
CA VAL A 388 29.15 10.70 -8.90
C VAL A 388 28.38 11.39 -7.76
N TYR A 389 27.86 12.60 -8.03
CA TYR A 389 27.08 13.40 -7.10
C TYR A 389 25.61 13.51 -7.56
N LEU A 390 24.66 13.09 -6.72
CA LEU A 390 23.23 13.23 -6.97
C LEU A 390 22.70 14.52 -6.32
N THR A 391 22.34 15.52 -7.12
CA THR A 391 21.77 16.79 -6.68
C THR A 391 20.27 16.66 -6.39
N ILE A 392 19.63 17.74 -5.89
CA ILE A 392 18.21 17.74 -5.54
C ILE A 392 17.27 17.38 -6.71
N ASP A 393 17.58 17.81 -7.94
CA ASP A 393 16.74 17.48 -9.11
C ASP A 393 16.92 16.00 -9.48
N GLY A 394 18.16 15.50 -9.50
CA GLY A 394 18.44 14.08 -9.74
C GLY A 394 17.87 13.15 -8.66
N PHE A 395 17.90 13.57 -7.39
CA PHE A 395 17.27 12.84 -6.28
C PHE A 395 15.73 12.86 -6.40
N THR A 396 15.15 13.97 -6.84
CA THR A 396 13.71 14.06 -7.13
C THR A 396 13.32 13.15 -8.30
N HIS A 397 14.13 13.07 -9.36
CA HIS A 397 13.93 12.14 -10.48
C HIS A 397 14.06 10.67 -10.03
N TYR A 398 15.01 10.34 -9.15
CA TYR A 398 15.16 8.99 -8.60
C TYR A 398 13.93 8.56 -7.79
N LEU A 399 13.44 9.43 -6.90
CA LEU A 399 12.24 9.16 -6.09
C LEU A 399 10.97 9.02 -6.94
N LEU A 400 10.82 9.83 -7.99
CA LEU A 400 9.72 9.73 -8.95
C LEU A 400 9.85 8.53 -9.93
N SER A 401 10.96 7.80 -9.90
CA SER A 401 11.23 6.71 -10.84
C SER A 401 10.49 5.41 -10.51
N SER A 402 10.50 4.48 -11.46
CA SER A 402 9.99 3.11 -11.27
C SER A 402 10.72 2.30 -10.19
N GLU A 403 11.90 2.74 -9.73
CA GLU A 403 12.69 2.07 -8.68
C GLU A 403 12.20 2.43 -7.27
N CYS A 404 11.72 3.67 -7.07
CA CYS A 404 11.09 4.14 -5.83
C CYS A 404 9.55 4.00 -5.85
N HIS A 405 9.02 3.18 -6.75
CA HIS A 405 7.60 2.82 -6.78
C HIS A 405 7.21 1.98 -5.56
N ILE A 406 6.00 2.17 -5.01
CA ILE A 406 5.54 1.45 -3.80
C ILE A 406 5.25 -0.05 -4.02
N PHE A 407 4.77 -0.44 -5.21
CA PHE A 407 4.50 -1.84 -5.57
C PHE A 407 5.78 -2.53 -6.05
N ASP A 408 6.12 -3.65 -5.42
CA ASP A 408 7.32 -4.44 -5.68
C ASP A 408 7.42 -4.92 -7.14
N PRO A 409 8.55 -4.66 -7.84
CA PRO A 409 8.73 -5.08 -9.24
C PRO A 409 8.80 -6.60 -9.45
N GLN A 410 9.11 -7.40 -8.43
CA GLN A 410 9.10 -8.87 -8.51
C GLN A 410 7.67 -9.40 -8.70
N HIS A 411 6.69 -8.78 -8.03
CA HIS A 411 5.28 -9.16 -8.12
C HIS A 411 4.62 -8.74 -9.45
N LYS A 412 5.34 -7.99 -10.31
CA LYS A 412 4.96 -7.71 -11.71
C LYS A 412 5.29 -8.87 -12.65
N ARG A 413 5.83 -9.98 -12.12
CA ARG A 413 5.99 -11.28 -12.81
C ARG A 413 5.31 -12.37 -11.99
N VAL A 414 5.09 -13.53 -12.60
CA VAL A 414 4.69 -14.73 -11.85
C VAL A 414 5.82 -15.07 -10.88
N CYS A 415 5.53 -15.03 -9.59
CA CYS A 415 6.49 -15.21 -8.50
C CYS A 415 6.04 -16.27 -7.47
N GLN A 416 4.76 -16.64 -7.48
CA GLN A 416 4.18 -17.64 -6.57
C GLN A 416 4.27 -19.04 -7.18
N ASP A 417 4.18 -20.08 -6.32
CA ASP A 417 4.14 -21.47 -6.77
C ASP A 417 2.84 -21.76 -7.55
N MET A 418 2.97 -22.02 -8.86
CA MET A 418 1.87 -22.34 -9.77
C MET A 418 1.60 -23.85 -9.91
N THR A 419 2.30 -24.69 -9.13
CA THR A 419 2.22 -26.16 -9.19
C THR A 419 1.26 -26.79 -8.18
N GLN A 420 0.67 -26.01 -7.28
CA GLN A 420 -0.36 -26.47 -6.33
C GLN A 420 -1.68 -26.79 -7.07
N PRO A 421 -2.59 -27.60 -6.48
CA PRO A 421 -3.94 -27.82 -7.00
C PRO A 421 -4.73 -26.55 -7.33
N LEU A 422 -5.61 -26.58 -8.35
CA LEU A 422 -6.45 -25.42 -8.70
C LEU A 422 -7.31 -24.90 -7.54
N SER A 423 -7.69 -25.78 -6.59
CA SER A 423 -8.41 -25.38 -5.36
C SER A 423 -7.61 -24.50 -4.41
N HIS A 424 -6.29 -24.38 -4.57
CA HIS A 424 -5.38 -23.66 -3.67
C HIS A 424 -5.15 -22.18 -4.04
N TYR A 425 -5.86 -21.64 -5.04
CA TYR A 425 -5.71 -20.25 -5.50
C TYR A 425 -7.03 -19.47 -5.41
N TYR A 426 -6.93 -18.16 -5.19
CA TYR A 426 -7.97 -17.22 -5.60
C TYR A 426 -7.89 -17.01 -7.11
N ILE A 427 -9.05 -16.93 -7.77
CA ILE A 427 -9.18 -16.88 -9.23
C ILE A 427 -9.94 -15.60 -9.60
N ASN A 428 -9.35 -14.75 -10.44
CA ASN A 428 -9.97 -13.48 -10.83
C ASN A 428 -11.21 -13.75 -11.68
N SER A 429 -12.38 -13.30 -11.24
CA SER A 429 -13.66 -13.84 -11.71
C SER A 429 -14.67 -12.75 -12.05
N SER A 430 -15.37 -12.89 -13.19
CA SER A 430 -16.40 -11.96 -13.66
C SER A 430 -17.77 -12.64 -13.73
N HIS A 431 -18.77 -11.98 -13.16
CA HIS A 431 -20.20 -12.29 -13.25
C HIS A 431 -20.84 -11.43 -14.34
N ASN A 432 -21.80 -11.97 -15.10
CA ASN A 432 -22.49 -11.27 -16.21
C ASN A 432 -21.56 -10.52 -17.19
N ALA A 433 -20.46 -11.17 -17.58
CA ALA A 433 -19.32 -10.56 -18.28
C ALA A 433 -19.60 -9.90 -19.65
N SER A 434 -20.81 -10.02 -20.21
CA SER A 434 -21.22 -9.28 -21.41
C SER A 434 -21.66 -7.85 -21.15
N LEU A 435 -22.13 -7.51 -19.94
CA LEU A 435 -22.69 -6.19 -19.64
C LEU A 435 -21.63 -5.09 -19.73
N LEU A 436 -21.97 -3.99 -20.41
CA LEU A 436 -21.12 -2.80 -20.52
C LEU A 436 -21.43 -1.75 -19.44
N ASP A 437 -22.69 -1.67 -19.00
CA ASP A 437 -23.24 -0.60 -18.16
C ASP A 437 -23.87 -1.12 -16.85
N ASP A 438 -23.87 -0.29 -15.80
CA ASP A 438 -24.42 -0.62 -14.47
C ASP A 438 -25.96 -0.62 -14.40
N HIS A 439 -26.64 -0.17 -15.45
CA HIS A 439 -28.08 -0.03 -15.47
C HIS A 439 -28.78 -1.37 -15.71
N PHE A 440 -29.97 -1.58 -15.12
CA PHE A 440 -30.82 -2.77 -15.33
C PHE A 440 -31.25 -3.02 -16.80
N TRP A 441 -31.04 -2.03 -17.68
CA TRP A 441 -31.28 -2.11 -19.12
C TRP A 441 -29.98 -2.08 -19.95
N GLY A 442 -28.83 -2.29 -19.30
CA GLY A 442 -27.49 -2.19 -19.89
C GLY A 442 -27.29 -3.09 -21.10
N SER A 443 -26.50 -2.61 -22.06
CA SER A 443 -26.25 -3.35 -23.28
C SER A 443 -25.27 -4.51 -23.05
N SER A 444 -25.50 -5.63 -23.74
CA SER A 444 -24.49 -6.69 -23.86
C SER A 444 -23.58 -6.40 -25.04
N ASP A 445 -22.28 -6.29 -24.78
CA ASP A 445 -21.24 -5.93 -25.76
C ASP A 445 -20.10 -6.96 -25.81
N ILE A 446 -19.26 -6.88 -26.83
CA ILE A 446 -18.06 -7.71 -27.03
C ILE A 446 -16.84 -7.14 -26.29
N SER A 447 -16.73 -5.81 -26.11
CA SER A 447 -15.54 -5.20 -25.51
C SER A 447 -15.41 -5.47 -24.00
N SER A 448 -16.52 -5.75 -23.31
CA SER A 448 -16.57 -6.19 -21.91
C SER A 448 -15.80 -7.49 -21.68
N TYR A 449 -16.01 -8.51 -22.55
CA TYR A 449 -15.22 -9.75 -22.53
C TYR A 449 -13.71 -9.50 -22.78
N ILE A 450 -13.37 -8.63 -23.74
CA ILE A 450 -11.97 -8.27 -24.04
C ILE A 450 -11.33 -7.56 -22.85
N ARG A 451 -12.05 -6.61 -22.24
CA ARG A 451 -11.65 -5.85 -21.04
C ARG A 451 -11.40 -6.80 -19.87
N ALA A 452 -12.34 -7.71 -19.58
CA ALA A 452 -12.19 -8.69 -18.51
C ALA A 452 -10.94 -9.57 -18.72
N LEU A 453 -10.75 -10.14 -19.91
CA LEU A 453 -9.59 -10.96 -20.23
C LEU A 453 -8.27 -10.18 -20.12
N ARG A 454 -8.20 -8.95 -20.65
CA ARG A 454 -7.02 -8.08 -20.52
C ARG A 454 -6.70 -7.67 -19.09
N MET A 455 -7.72 -7.49 -18.25
CA MET A 455 -7.58 -7.24 -16.81
C MET A 455 -7.25 -8.52 -16.01
N GLY A 456 -6.85 -9.61 -16.67
CA GLY A 456 -6.41 -10.85 -16.03
C GLY A 456 -7.55 -11.71 -15.49
N CYS A 457 -8.79 -11.55 -15.97
CA CYS A 457 -9.89 -12.43 -15.56
C CYS A 457 -9.65 -13.87 -16.04
N ARG A 458 -9.85 -14.85 -15.14
CA ARG A 458 -9.62 -16.29 -15.31
C ARG A 458 -10.87 -17.15 -15.05
N SER A 459 -11.99 -16.57 -14.64
CA SER A 459 -13.30 -17.21 -14.66
C SER A 459 -14.34 -16.26 -15.25
N ILE A 460 -14.97 -16.63 -16.36
CA ILE A 460 -15.90 -15.78 -17.12
C ILE A 460 -17.27 -16.44 -17.28
N GLU A 461 -18.31 -15.67 -17.01
CA GLU A 461 -19.72 -16.00 -17.26
C GLU A 461 -20.09 -15.87 -18.74
N VAL A 462 -20.84 -16.84 -19.27
CA VAL A 462 -21.57 -16.69 -20.54
C VAL A 462 -22.97 -17.26 -20.38
N ILE A 463 -23.98 -16.39 -20.42
CA ILE A 463 -25.40 -16.77 -20.37
C ILE A 463 -25.94 -16.87 -21.80
N VAL A 464 -26.39 -18.06 -22.20
CA VAL A 464 -26.81 -18.38 -23.57
C VAL A 464 -28.30 -18.73 -23.64
N TRP A 465 -29.00 -18.12 -24.59
CA TRP A 465 -30.42 -18.27 -24.86
C TRP A 465 -30.65 -18.76 -26.30
N ASP A 466 -31.85 -19.29 -26.58
CA ASP A 466 -32.24 -19.62 -27.95
C ASP A 466 -32.32 -18.35 -28.82
N GLY A 467 -31.60 -18.36 -29.95
CA GLY A 467 -31.62 -17.29 -30.95
C GLY A 467 -32.38 -17.66 -32.22
N PRO A 468 -32.50 -16.72 -33.18
CA PRO A 468 -33.09 -16.97 -34.49
C PRO A 468 -32.25 -17.95 -35.33
N ASP A 469 -32.85 -18.54 -36.35
CA ASP A 469 -32.20 -19.41 -37.35
C ASP A 469 -31.36 -20.58 -36.77
N ASN A 470 -31.67 -20.99 -35.54
CA ASN A 470 -30.97 -22.01 -34.76
C ASN A 470 -29.51 -21.65 -34.39
N GLU A 471 -29.14 -20.36 -34.42
CA GLU A 471 -27.88 -19.84 -33.88
C GLU A 471 -28.09 -19.29 -32.45
N PRO A 472 -27.36 -19.80 -31.43
CA PRO A 472 -27.51 -19.35 -30.05
C PRO A 472 -27.06 -17.90 -29.84
N VAL A 473 -27.69 -17.21 -28.88
CA VAL A 473 -27.38 -15.80 -28.54
C VAL A 473 -27.03 -15.61 -27.07
N VAL A 474 -26.18 -14.62 -26.80
CA VAL A 474 -25.69 -14.24 -25.48
C VAL A 474 -26.23 -12.86 -25.12
N TYR A 475 -26.94 -12.77 -23.99
CA TYR A 475 -27.38 -11.50 -23.40
C TYR A 475 -27.74 -11.70 -21.92
N VAL A 476 -27.73 -10.58 -21.18
CA VAL A 476 -28.16 -10.50 -19.78
C VAL A 476 -29.24 -9.42 -19.66
N GLY A 477 -30.25 -9.65 -18.80
CA GLY A 477 -31.33 -8.70 -18.55
C GLY A 477 -32.57 -8.90 -19.44
N SER A 478 -33.54 -8.00 -19.32
CA SER A 478 -34.80 -8.01 -20.09
C SER A 478 -34.72 -7.25 -21.42
N SER A 479 -33.54 -6.75 -21.81
CA SER A 479 -33.33 -6.00 -23.05
C SER A 479 -33.02 -6.94 -24.22
N VAL A 480 -34.06 -7.31 -24.98
CA VAL A 480 -33.93 -8.11 -26.21
C VAL A 480 -33.20 -7.33 -27.33
N ALA A 481 -32.96 -6.03 -27.15
CA ALA A 481 -32.38 -5.15 -28.17
C ALA A 481 -30.86 -5.30 -28.38
N SER A 482 -30.12 -5.92 -27.45
CA SER A 482 -28.67 -6.12 -27.55
C SER A 482 -28.31 -7.60 -27.37
N GLN A 483 -28.50 -8.40 -28.42
CA GLN A 483 -28.11 -9.82 -28.45
C GLN A 483 -26.78 -10.00 -29.18
N LEU A 484 -25.85 -10.73 -28.57
CA LEU A 484 -24.58 -11.12 -29.19
C LEU A 484 -24.67 -12.53 -29.75
N VAL A 485 -24.16 -12.76 -30.95
CA VAL A 485 -24.09 -14.11 -31.54
C VAL A 485 -23.09 -14.97 -30.76
N PHE A 486 -23.50 -16.16 -30.28
CA PHE A 486 -22.67 -17.00 -29.41
C PHE A 486 -21.33 -17.40 -30.05
N SER A 487 -21.35 -17.80 -31.32
CA SER A 487 -20.12 -18.12 -32.06
C SER A 487 -19.15 -16.93 -32.10
N ARG A 488 -19.65 -15.69 -32.20
CA ARG A 488 -18.82 -14.48 -32.15
C ARG A 488 -18.23 -14.20 -30.76
N VAL A 489 -18.95 -14.51 -29.68
CA VAL A 489 -18.39 -14.44 -28.31
C VAL A 489 -17.29 -15.49 -28.13
N MET A 490 -17.47 -16.70 -28.68
CA MET A 490 -16.45 -17.75 -28.65
C MET A 490 -15.19 -17.39 -29.46
N ASP A 491 -15.31 -16.73 -30.62
CA ASP A 491 -14.14 -16.21 -31.38
C ASP A 491 -13.29 -15.27 -30.52
N ILE A 492 -13.94 -14.35 -29.82
CA ILE A 492 -13.30 -13.32 -29.01
C ILE A 492 -12.63 -13.95 -27.79
N ILE A 493 -13.30 -14.88 -27.11
CA ILE A 493 -12.68 -15.65 -26.03
C ILE A 493 -11.51 -16.48 -26.56
N ASN A 494 -11.62 -17.13 -27.72
CA ASN A 494 -10.52 -17.88 -28.35
C ASN A 494 -9.30 -17.00 -28.62
N GLN A 495 -9.50 -15.77 -29.12
CA GLN A 495 -8.44 -14.80 -29.39
C GLN A 495 -7.78 -14.31 -28.10
N TYR A 496 -8.55 -13.82 -27.14
CA TYR A 496 -8.03 -13.08 -25.98
C TYR A 496 -7.79 -13.93 -24.73
N ALA A 497 -8.21 -15.20 -24.69
CA ALA A 497 -8.12 -16.06 -23.50
C ALA A 497 -6.70 -16.10 -22.89
N PHE A 498 -5.65 -16.06 -23.72
CA PHE A 498 -4.27 -16.18 -23.27
C PHE A 498 -3.37 -15.01 -23.67
N GLU A 499 -3.94 -13.83 -23.98
CA GLU A 499 -3.18 -12.61 -24.30
C GLU A 499 -2.49 -12.02 -23.07
N SER A 500 -3.16 -12.05 -21.90
CA SER A 500 -2.71 -11.45 -20.63
C SER A 500 -2.13 -12.46 -19.64
N SER A 501 -2.42 -13.74 -19.81
CA SER A 501 -2.08 -14.81 -18.86
C SER A 501 -2.14 -16.18 -19.54
N GLU A 502 -1.09 -16.99 -19.39
CA GLU A 502 -1.03 -18.37 -19.92
C GLU A 502 -1.93 -19.36 -19.17
N TYR A 503 -2.36 -19.01 -17.94
CA TYR A 503 -3.03 -19.92 -17.01
C TYR A 503 -4.50 -20.15 -17.38
N PRO A 504 -5.08 -21.31 -16.99
CA PRO A 504 -6.38 -21.76 -17.49
C PRO A 504 -7.52 -20.76 -17.29
N LEU A 505 -8.43 -20.74 -18.25
CA LEU A 505 -9.67 -19.97 -18.20
C LEU A 505 -10.85 -20.90 -17.87
N ILE A 506 -11.60 -20.60 -16.81
CA ILE A 506 -12.86 -21.27 -16.49
C ILE A 506 -13.99 -20.53 -17.22
N LEU A 507 -14.77 -21.24 -18.02
CA LEU A 507 -15.97 -20.73 -18.68
C LEU A 507 -17.21 -21.24 -17.96
N CYS A 508 -17.89 -20.36 -17.24
CA CYS A 508 -19.17 -20.62 -16.57
C CYS A 508 -20.30 -20.49 -17.59
N LEU A 509 -20.75 -21.62 -18.13
CA LEU A 509 -21.73 -21.66 -19.22
C LEU A 509 -23.15 -21.88 -18.68
N VAL A 510 -23.89 -20.80 -18.52
CA VAL A 510 -25.31 -20.84 -18.10
C VAL A 510 -26.16 -20.95 -19.36
N THR A 511 -26.90 -22.06 -19.52
CA THR A 511 -27.61 -22.37 -20.78
C THR A 511 -29.12 -22.46 -20.58
N HIS A 512 -29.88 -21.74 -21.41
CA HIS A 512 -31.34 -21.76 -21.46
C HIS A 512 -31.90 -22.24 -22.80
N CYS A 513 -31.01 -22.66 -23.71
CA CYS A 513 -31.35 -23.11 -25.05
C CYS A 513 -32.06 -24.48 -25.09
N CYS A 514 -32.90 -24.64 -26.10
CA CYS A 514 -33.46 -25.92 -26.52
C CYS A 514 -32.36 -26.90 -26.99
N ILE A 515 -32.66 -28.20 -26.97
CA ILE A 515 -31.69 -29.26 -27.30
C ILE A 515 -31.02 -29.07 -28.68
N PRO A 516 -31.72 -28.70 -29.78
CA PRO A 516 -31.09 -28.38 -31.06
C PRO A 516 -30.00 -27.30 -30.96
N GLN A 517 -30.25 -26.20 -30.25
CA GLN A 517 -29.29 -25.12 -30.09
C GLN A 517 -28.17 -25.47 -29.09
N GLN A 518 -28.43 -26.30 -28.06
CA GLN A 518 -27.35 -26.86 -27.23
C GLN A 518 -26.34 -27.69 -28.04
N ARG A 519 -26.79 -28.42 -29.07
CA ARG A 519 -25.88 -29.12 -29.99
C ARG A 519 -25.06 -28.12 -30.82
N VAL A 520 -25.62 -26.99 -31.22
CA VAL A 520 -24.89 -25.90 -31.92
C VAL A 520 -23.87 -25.23 -31.00
N ILE A 521 -24.20 -24.95 -29.73
CA ILE A 521 -23.25 -24.50 -28.70
C ILE A 521 -22.05 -25.47 -28.64
N ALA A 522 -22.32 -26.76 -28.49
CA ALA A 522 -21.27 -27.78 -28.40
C ALA A 522 -20.43 -27.90 -29.69
N GLN A 523 -21.03 -27.71 -30.86
CA GLN A 523 -20.32 -27.68 -32.15
C GLN A 523 -19.41 -26.44 -32.27
N HIS A 524 -19.92 -25.25 -31.96
CA HIS A 524 -19.16 -24.00 -31.98
C HIS A 524 -17.98 -24.04 -31.01
N MET A 525 -18.20 -24.49 -29.77
CA MET A 525 -17.13 -24.61 -28.78
C MET A 525 -16.02 -25.56 -29.25
N LYS A 526 -16.37 -26.74 -29.78
CA LYS A 526 -15.38 -27.70 -30.33
C LYS A 526 -14.65 -27.14 -31.54
N LYS A 527 -15.35 -26.47 -32.46
CA LYS A 527 -14.81 -25.90 -33.71
C LYS A 527 -13.90 -24.70 -33.48
N ILE A 528 -14.28 -23.80 -32.57
CA ILE A 528 -13.62 -22.50 -32.36
C ILE A 528 -12.49 -22.62 -31.34
N LEU A 529 -12.71 -23.31 -30.21
CA LEU A 529 -11.71 -23.42 -29.15
C LEU A 529 -10.66 -24.51 -29.45
N GLY A 530 -11.04 -25.56 -30.19
CA GLY A 530 -10.14 -26.64 -30.61
C GLY A 530 -9.35 -27.24 -29.44
N ASP A 531 -8.04 -27.41 -29.62
CA ASP A 531 -7.13 -28.00 -28.62
C ASP A 531 -7.00 -27.19 -27.31
N LYS A 532 -7.53 -25.96 -27.24
CA LYS A 532 -7.63 -25.22 -25.98
C LYS A 532 -8.69 -25.82 -25.06
N LEU A 533 -9.72 -26.47 -25.60
CA LEU A 533 -10.84 -27.02 -24.83
C LEU A 533 -10.41 -28.28 -24.07
N TYR A 534 -10.54 -28.29 -22.73
CA TYR A 534 -10.17 -29.44 -21.90
C TYR A 534 -11.34 -30.41 -21.71
N VAL A 535 -11.24 -31.59 -22.33
CA VAL A 535 -12.30 -32.62 -22.33
C VAL A 535 -11.91 -33.93 -21.62
N ASP A 536 -10.66 -34.05 -21.16
CA ASP A 536 -10.17 -35.31 -20.57
C ASP A 536 -10.90 -35.66 -19.27
N PRO A 537 -11.24 -36.95 -19.03
CA PRO A 537 -11.95 -37.36 -17.83
C PRO A 537 -11.07 -37.23 -16.57
N PRO A 538 -11.65 -36.88 -15.41
CA PRO A 538 -10.92 -36.83 -14.14
C PRO A 538 -10.41 -38.22 -13.72
N ASN A 539 -9.19 -38.29 -13.19
CA ASN A 539 -8.66 -39.52 -12.60
C ASN A 539 -9.34 -39.77 -11.24
N LYS A 540 -9.87 -40.97 -11.02
CA LYS A 540 -10.56 -41.35 -9.77
C LYS A 540 -9.59 -41.63 -8.61
N GLU A 541 -8.30 -41.80 -8.91
CA GLU A 541 -7.24 -42.05 -7.92
C GLU A 541 -6.69 -40.76 -7.30
N GLU A 542 -6.87 -39.62 -7.99
CA GLU A 542 -6.44 -38.31 -7.52
C GLU A 542 -7.39 -37.77 -6.43
N MET A 543 -6.86 -36.98 -5.51
CA MET A 543 -7.65 -36.32 -4.45
C MET A 543 -7.98 -34.85 -4.75
N TYR A 544 -7.31 -34.25 -5.75
CA TYR A 544 -7.28 -32.81 -6.01
C TYR A 544 -7.33 -32.49 -7.51
N LEU A 545 -7.75 -31.25 -7.83
CA LEU A 545 -7.67 -30.72 -9.20
C LEU A 545 -6.21 -30.56 -9.66
N PRO A 546 -5.92 -30.72 -10.97
CA PRO A 546 -4.62 -30.37 -11.54
C PRO A 546 -4.23 -28.91 -11.26
N SER A 547 -2.94 -28.61 -11.35
CA SER A 547 -2.42 -27.27 -11.10
C SER A 547 -2.66 -26.29 -12.26
N PRO A 548 -2.65 -24.96 -12.00
CA PRO A 548 -2.64 -23.95 -13.07
C PRO A 548 -1.51 -24.18 -14.08
N GLU A 549 -0.32 -24.57 -13.63
CA GLU A 549 0.82 -24.88 -14.52
C GLU A 549 0.52 -26.06 -15.46
N LYS A 550 -0.08 -27.15 -14.94
CA LYS A 550 -0.46 -28.34 -15.73
C LYS A 550 -1.62 -28.08 -16.70
N LEU A 551 -2.32 -26.95 -16.55
CA LEU A 551 -3.49 -26.55 -17.33
C LEU A 551 -3.25 -25.27 -18.16
N LYS A 552 -2.00 -24.85 -18.37
CA LYS A 552 -1.67 -23.72 -19.26
C LYS A 552 -2.26 -23.87 -20.66
N GLY A 553 -2.78 -22.77 -21.20
CA GLY A 553 -3.43 -22.72 -22.51
C GLY A 553 -4.78 -23.46 -22.60
N LYS A 554 -5.36 -23.92 -21.47
CA LYS A 554 -6.62 -24.68 -21.45
C LYS A 554 -7.82 -23.88 -20.98
N ILE A 555 -8.97 -24.18 -21.59
CA ILE A 555 -10.29 -23.64 -21.27
C ILE A 555 -11.13 -24.77 -20.65
N LEU A 556 -11.59 -24.55 -19.42
CA LEU A 556 -12.33 -25.50 -18.59
C LEU A 556 -13.82 -25.12 -18.59
N ILE A 557 -14.72 -26.04 -18.93
CA ILE A 557 -16.16 -25.73 -18.96
C ILE A 557 -16.80 -26.08 -17.63
N LYS A 558 -17.27 -25.05 -16.90
CA LYS A 558 -18.16 -25.19 -15.74
C LYS A 558 -19.59 -25.26 -16.25
N GLY A 559 -20.27 -26.36 -15.92
CA GLY A 559 -21.66 -26.60 -16.32
C GLY A 559 -22.22 -27.92 -15.78
N LYS A 560 -23.47 -28.23 -16.12
CA LYS A 560 -24.17 -29.46 -15.74
C LYS A 560 -23.66 -30.65 -16.60
N LYS A 561 -23.68 -31.88 -16.06
CA LYS A 561 -23.25 -33.11 -16.78
C LYS A 561 -24.23 -34.26 -16.55
N LEU A 562 -24.54 -35.01 -17.60
CA LEU A 562 -25.40 -36.20 -17.54
C LEU A 562 -24.75 -37.33 -16.71
N PRO A 563 -25.55 -38.21 -16.05
CA PRO A 563 -25.03 -39.42 -15.44
C PRO A 563 -24.40 -40.37 -16.46
N PRO A 564 -23.31 -41.11 -16.13
CA PRO A 564 -22.69 -42.08 -17.04
C PRO A 564 -23.62 -43.22 -17.51
N SER A 565 -24.74 -43.44 -16.82
CA SER A 565 -25.79 -44.39 -17.20
C SER A 565 -26.78 -43.86 -18.24
N CYS A 566 -26.64 -42.61 -18.71
CA CYS A 566 -27.49 -42.03 -19.75
C CYS A 566 -27.07 -42.55 -21.13
N ALA A 567 -27.76 -43.59 -21.59
CA ALA A 567 -27.55 -44.19 -22.91
C ALA A 567 -27.97 -43.23 -24.04
N ASP A 568 -29.13 -42.59 -23.86
CA ASP A 568 -29.74 -41.66 -24.82
C ASP A 568 -28.88 -40.42 -25.13
N GLY A 569 -29.18 -39.74 -26.24
CA GLY A 569 -28.48 -38.53 -26.70
C GLY A 569 -28.84 -37.25 -25.94
N GLU A 570 -29.70 -37.35 -24.92
CA GLU A 570 -30.17 -36.26 -24.08
C GLU A 570 -30.77 -36.85 -22.79
N GLY A 571 -30.82 -36.06 -21.73
CA GLY A 571 -31.44 -36.47 -20.47
C GLY A 571 -31.71 -35.31 -19.53
N ASP A 572 -32.42 -35.60 -18.44
CA ASP A 572 -32.75 -34.59 -17.45
C ASP A 572 -31.61 -34.47 -16.40
N VAL A 573 -31.20 -33.24 -16.11
CA VAL A 573 -30.38 -32.87 -14.94
C VAL A 573 -31.20 -31.95 -14.01
N THR A 574 -30.80 -31.83 -12.75
CA THR A 574 -31.43 -30.85 -11.85
C THR A 574 -31.01 -29.43 -12.21
N ASP A 575 -31.95 -28.48 -12.09
CA ASP A 575 -31.77 -27.11 -12.54
C ASP A 575 -31.18 -26.21 -11.45
N GLU A 576 -29.93 -26.48 -11.08
CA GLU A 576 -29.20 -25.84 -9.97
C GLU A 576 -28.61 -24.44 -10.29
N GLU A 577 -29.08 -23.74 -11.33
CA GLU A 577 -28.30 -22.66 -11.96
C GLU A 577 -29.14 -21.48 -12.48
N GLU A 578 -29.10 -20.39 -11.70
CA GLU A 578 -29.27 -18.94 -12.01
C GLU A 578 -30.41 -18.42 -12.91
N GLY A 579 -30.80 -19.06 -14.01
CA GLY A 579 -31.67 -18.45 -15.04
C GLY A 579 -33.09 -18.07 -14.59
N LEU A 580 -33.63 -18.77 -13.59
CA LEU A 580 -35.06 -18.72 -13.26
C LEU A 580 -35.49 -17.53 -12.40
N GLU A 581 -34.58 -16.83 -11.73
CA GLU A 581 -34.91 -15.60 -11.00
C GLU A 581 -35.30 -14.46 -11.96
N MET A 582 -34.69 -14.43 -13.15
CA MET A 582 -35.07 -13.48 -14.20
C MET A 582 -36.38 -13.91 -14.88
N SER A 583 -36.57 -15.22 -15.12
CA SER A 583 -37.83 -15.76 -15.67
C SER A 583 -39.05 -15.47 -14.77
N ARG A 584 -38.87 -15.36 -13.44
CA ARG A 584 -39.94 -14.93 -12.52
C ARG A 584 -40.44 -13.50 -12.75
N ARG A 585 -39.68 -12.64 -13.45
CA ARG A 585 -40.07 -11.24 -13.75
C ARG A 585 -40.72 -11.05 -15.12
N VAL A 586 -40.55 -11.99 -16.05
CA VAL A 586 -41.17 -11.94 -17.38
C VAL A 586 -42.45 -12.77 -17.36
N GLY A 587 -43.60 -12.10 -17.25
CA GLY A 587 -44.90 -12.72 -17.02
C GLY A 587 -45.47 -13.54 -18.19
N VAL A 588 -44.89 -14.72 -18.44
CA VAL A 588 -45.49 -15.79 -19.24
C VAL A 588 -46.04 -16.84 -18.27
N GLY A 589 -47.31 -17.18 -18.40
CA GLY A 589 -48.07 -17.86 -17.36
C GLY A 589 -47.51 -19.22 -16.92
N VAL A 590 -47.29 -19.36 -15.61
CA VAL A 590 -47.10 -20.66 -14.94
C VAL A 590 -48.37 -20.91 -14.12
N ASP A 591 -49.03 -22.05 -14.34
CA ASP A 591 -50.24 -22.44 -13.63
C ASP A 591 -50.04 -22.42 -12.09
N GLU A 592 -50.99 -21.84 -11.35
CA GLU A 592 -50.92 -21.70 -9.89
C GLU A 592 -51.03 -23.03 -9.11
N ARG A 593 -51.08 -24.19 -9.81
CA ARG A 593 -51.36 -25.50 -9.22
C ARG A 593 -50.16 -26.17 -8.53
N ASP A 594 -48.93 -25.81 -8.91
CA ASP A 594 -47.71 -26.46 -8.38
C ASP A 594 -47.26 -25.94 -7.01
N GLN A 595 -47.89 -24.88 -6.46
CA GLN A 595 -47.45 -24.27 -5.19
C GLN A 595 -47.82 -25.06 -3.92
N ILE A 596 -48.58 -26.15 -4.02
CA ILE A 596 -49.11 -26.88 -2.84
C ILE A 596 -48.17 -28.01 -2.36
N ASN A 597 -47.29 -28.54 -3.22
CA ASN A 597 -46.36 -29.63 -2.87
C ASN A 597 -44.88 -29.17 -2.95
N GLY A 598 -44.36 -28.61 -1.86
CA GLY A 598 -42.99 -28.12 -1.75
C GLY A 598 -41.92 -29.23 -1.78
N LEU A 599 -41.59 -29.75 -2.96
CA LEU A 599 -40.41 -30.61 -3.23
C LEU A 599 -39.95 -30.64 -4.70
N GLY A 600 -40.56 -29.83 -5.57
CA GLY A 600 -40.30 -29.83 -7.02
C GLY A 600 -39.01 -29.12 -7.44
N CYS A 601 -37.87 -29.81 -7.39
CA CYS A 601 -36.68 -29.37 -8.12
C CYS A 601 -36.95 -29.42 -9.63
N LYS A 602 -36.81 -28.28 -10.33
CA LYS A 602 -36.99 -28.22 -11.78
C LYS A 602 -35.92 -29.04 -12.49
N ARG A 603 -36.32 -29.66 -13.61
CA ARG A 603 -35.47 -30.56 -14.41
C ARG A 603 -35.13 -29.86 -15.72
N PHE A 604 -33.84 -29.66 -15.98
CA PHE A 604 -33.33 -29.09 -17.22
C PHE A 604 -32.96 -30.22 -18.19
N ARG A 605 -33.40 -30.11 -19.44
CA ARG A 605 -33.09 -31.09 -20.50
C ARG A 605 -31.70 -30.76 -21.08
N LEU A 606 -30.73 -31.65 -20.89
CA LEU A 606 -29.34 -31.47 -21.31
C LEU A 606 -28.99 -32.44 -22.45
N SER A 607 -28.40 -31.90 -23.52
CA SER A 607 -27.86 -32.67 -24.64
C SER A 607 -26.54 -33.35 -24.26
N LYS A 608 -26.29 -34.55 -24.81
CA LYS A 608 -25.08 -35.33 -24.55
C LYS A 608 -23.83 -34.63 -25.07
N GLU A 609 -23.94 -34.02 -26.25
CA GLU A 609 -22.85 -33.35 -26.94
C GLU A 609 -22.27 -32.16 -26.15
N LEU A 610 -23.13 -31.47 -25.38
CA LEU A 610 -22.77 -30.38 -24.46
C LEU A 610 -22.32 -30.90 -23.09
N SER A 611 -23.04 -31.89 -22.53
CA SER A 611 -22.64 -32.62 -21.31
C SER A 611 -21.19 -33.15 -21.40
N ASP A 612 -20.78 -33.65 -22.56
CA ASP A 612 -19.46 -34.23 -22.76
C ASP A 612 -18.31 -33.21 -22.81
N LEU A 613 -18.60 -31.90 -22.88
CA LEU A 613 -17.60 -30.84 -22.71
C LEU A 613 -17.23 -30.56 -21.24
N VAL A 614 -18.08 -30.94 -20.29
CA VAL A 614 -17.84 -30.72 -18.86
C VAL A 614 -16.95 -31.84 -18.31
N SER A 615 -15.78 -31.47 -17.81
CA SER A 615 -14.70 -32.41 -17.43
C SER A 615 -14.30 -32.26 -15.96
N LEU A 616 -13.50 -31.24 -15.64
CA LEU A 616 -12.96 -30.96 -14.30
C LEU A 616 -13.81 -30.01 -13.45
N CYS A 617 -14.86 -29.42 -14.03
CA CYS A 617 -15.65 -28.35 -13.43
C CYS A 617 -17.15 -28.68 -13.39
N LYS A 618 -17.50 -29.92 -13.02
CA LYS A 618 -18.90 -30.37 -12.98
C LYS A 618 -19.68 -29.59 -11.92
N SER A 619 -20.72 -28.85 -12.32
CA SER A 619 -21.63 -28.16 -11.41
C SER A 619 -22.45 -29.18 -10.60
N VAL A 620 -22.51 -29.02 -9.27
CA VAL A 620 -23.33 -29.84 -8.36
C VAL A 620 -24.00 -29.00 -7.27
N GLN A 621 -25.21 -29.41 -6.89
CA GLN A 621 -25.93 -28.86 -5.74
C GLN A 621 -25.13 -29.07 -4.45
N PHE A 622 -24.86 -28.00 -3.71
CA PHE A 622 -24.38 -28.10 -2.34
C PHE A 622 -25.50 -28.61 -1.43
N ARG A 623 -25.18 -29.55 -0.53
CA ARG A 623 -26.13 -30.05 0.48
C ARG A 623 -25.72 -29.56 1.87
N ASP A 624 -24.59 -30.05 2.33
CA ASP A 624 -23.94 -29.67 3.57
C ASP A 624 -22.44 -30.05 3.51
N PHE A 625 -21.64 -29.51 4.42
CA PHE A 625 -20.20 -29.71 4.43
C PHE A 625 -19.78 -31.16 4.74
N GLU A 626 -20.56 -31.90 5.54
CA GLU A 626 -20.21 -33.26 5.96
C GLU A 626 -20.59 -34.29 4.89
N PHE A 627 -21.68 -34.08 4.14
CA PHE A 627 -21.96 -34.80 2.90
C PHE A 627 -20.87 -34.55 1.86
N SER A 628 -20.50 -33.28 1.63
CA SER A 628 -19.49 -32.91 0.64
C SER A 628 -18.13 -33.54 0.95
N LYS A 629 -17.71 -33.51 2.21
CA LYS A 629 -16.46 -34.13 2.70
C LYS A 629 -16.38 -35.65 2.45
N ARG A 630 -17.51 -36.36 2.41
CA ARG A 630 -17.59 -37.80 2.20
C ARG A 630 -17.78 -38.18 0.73
N GLU A 631 -18.74 -37.53 0.07
CA GLU A 631 -19.28 -37.99 -1.21
C GLU A 631 -18.90 -37.12 -2.42
N GLN A 632 -18.68 -35.82 -2.26
CA GLN A 632 -18.35 -34.94 -3.39
C GLN A 632 -16.95 -35.27 -3.94
N LYS A 633 -16.80 -35.24 -5.26
CA LYS A 633 -15.53 -35.52 -5.94
C LYS A 633 -14.79 -34.22 -6.25
N TYR A 634 -13.47 -34.27 -6.33
CA TYR A 634 -12.64 -33.05 -6.41
C TYR A 634 -12.90 -32.22 -7.69
N TRP A 635 -13.45 -32.83 -8.74
CA TRP A 635 -13.85 -32.22 -10.00
C TRP A 635 -15.29 -31.66 -9.99
N GLU A 636 -15.93 -31.60 -8.82
CA GLU A 636 -17.29 -31.13 -8.64
C GLU A 636 -17.28 -29.78 -7.89
N ILE A 637 -17.98 -28.80 -8.45
CA ILE A 637 -18.00 -27.39 -8.02
C ILE A 637 -19.41 -27.03 -7.59
N SER A 638 -19.54 -26.37 -6.44
CA SER A 638 -20.79 -25.73 -6.02
C SER A 638 -20.76 -24.23 -6.24
N SER A 639 -21.88 -23.68 -6.70
CA SER A 639 -22.11 -22.24 -6.81
C SER A 639 -23.02 -21.78 -5.68
N PHE A 640 -22.73 -20.62 -5.10
CA PHE A 640 -23.44 -20.04 -3.96
C PHE A 640 -23.79 -18.59 -4.28
N ASN A 641 -25.06 -18.20 -4.16
CA ASN A 641 -25.40 -16.78 -4.14
C ASN A 641 -24.80 -16.13 -2.88
N GLU A 642 -24.57 -14.82 -2.89
CA GLU A 642 -23.94 -14.13 -1.78
C GLU A 642 -24.68 -14.26 -0.43
N VAL A 643 -25.99 -14.54 -0.42
CA VAL A 643 -26.78 -14.65 0.81
C VAL A 643 -26.52 -15.98 1.51
N ASP A 644 -26.57 -17.09 0.77
CA ASP A 644 -26.17 -18.40 1.28
C ASP A 644 -24.68 -18.44 1.62
N ALA A 645 -23.82 -17.84 0.78
CA ALA A 645 -22.39 -17.75 1.05
C ALA A 645 -22.09 -16.93 2.31
N ASN A 646 -22.77 -15.80 2.53
CA ASN A 646 -22.63 -15.01 3.76
C ASN A 646 -23.16 -15.77 4.98
N ARG A 647 -24.26 -16.54 4.87
CA ARG A 647 -24.71 -17.39 5.97
C ARG A 647 -23.61 -18.39 6.36
N PHE A 648 -23.04 -19.11 5.39
CA PHE A 648 -21.97 -20.06 5.65
C PHE A 648 -20.69 -19.39 6.20
N ALA A 649 -20.31 -18.21 5.70
CA ALA A 649 -19.14 -17.44 6.17
C ALA A 649 -19.27 -16.89 7.60
N ASN A 650 -20.50 -16.79 8.13
CA ASN A 650 -20.77 -16.30 9.49
C ASN A 650 -21.14 -17.42 10.48
N GLU A 651 -21.89 -18.44 10.04
CA GLU A 651 -22.35 -19.55 10.89
C GLU A 651 -21.39 -20.76 10.91
N PHE A 652 -20.64 -21.00 9.83
CA PHE A 652 -19.78 -22.18 9.63
C PHE A 652 -18.42 -21.85 8.98
N PRO A 653 -17.67 -20.82 9.42
CA PRO A 653 -16.46 -20.38 8.72
C PRO A 653 -15.35 -21.43 8.72
N GLU A 654 -15.16 -22.20 9.80
CA GLU A 654 -14.16 -23.27 9.87
C GLU A 654 -14.46 -24.40 8.86
N GLU A 655 -15.71 -24.85 8.77
CA GLU A 655 -16.14 -25.84 7.78
C GLU A 655 -16.00 -25.35 6.34
N PHE A 656 -16.34 -24.08 6.06
CA PHE A 656 -16.25 -23.51 4.71
C PHE A 656 -14.79 -23.38 4.25
N VAL A 657 -13.88 -22.97 5.13
CA VAL A 657 -12.43 -23.01 4.87
C VAL A 657 -11.96 -24.43 4.58
N CYS A 658 -12.40 -25.42 5.37
CA CYS A 658 -12.03 -26.82 5.15
C CYS A 658 -12.55 -27.39 3.83
N TYR A 659 -13.79 -27.06 3.43
CA TYR A 659 -14.35 -27.41 2.12
C TYR A 659 -13.48 -26.85 0.99
N ASN A 660 -13.13 -25.56 1.08
CA ASN A 660 -12.34 -24.86 0.07
C ASN A 660 -10.88 -25.34 -0.03
N LYS A 661 -10.35 -26.15 0.90
CA LYS A 661 -9.04 -26.82 0.71
C LYS A 661 -9.07 -27.72 -0.53
N ARG A 662 -10.14 -28.52 -0.68
CA ARG A 662 -10.24 -29.58 -1.70
C ARG A 662 -11.10 -29.21 -2.90
N PHE A 663 -12.23 -28.54 -2.68
CA PHE A 663 -13.23 -28.24 -3.71
C PHE A 663 -13.15 -26.77 -4.13
N LEU A 664 -13.61 -26.46 -5.35
CA LEU A 664 -13.85 -25.09 -5.78
C LEU A 664 -15.25 -24.64 -5.34
N SER A 665 -15.35 -23.40 -4.87
CA SER A 665 -16.61 -22.67 -4.73
C SER A 665 -16.64 -21.46 -5.66
N ARG A 666 -17.80 -21.25 -6.32
CA ARG A 666 -18.14 -19.97 -6.96
C ARG A 666 -19.11 -19.21 -6.09
N VAL A 667 -18.80 -17.95 -5.78
CA VAL A 667 -19.73 -17.02 -5.11
C VAL A 667 -20.10 -15.93 -6.11
N TYR A 668 -21.38 -15.53 -6.15
CA TYR A 668 -21.89 -14.54 -7.11
C TYR A 668 -22.93 -13.59 -6.48
N PRO A 669 -23.09 -12.35 -7.01
CA PRO A 669 -24.02 -11.35 -6.47
C PRO A 669 -25.49 -11.76 -6.62
N THR A 670 -26.37 -11.26 -5.74
CA THR A 670 -27.81 -11.51 -5.84
C THR A 670 -28.49 -10.74 -6.98
N PRO A 671 -29.49 -11.31 -7.69
CA PRO A 671 -30.37 -10.58 -8.62
C PRO A 671 -31.23 -9.47 -7.99
N MET A 672 -31.13 -9.23 -6.67
CA MET A 672 -31.66 -8.03 -6.02
C MET A 672 -30.75 -6.80 -6.13
N ARG A 673 -29.50 -6.95 -6.61
CA ARG A 673 -28.58 -5.84 -6.94
C ARG A 673 -28.92 -5.29 -8.32
N ILE A 674 -30.02 -4.54 -8.36
CA ILE A 674 -30.62 -3.96 -9.58
C ILE A 674 -29.72 -2.90 -10.26
N ASP A 675 -28.69 -2.46 -9.54
CA ASP A 675 -27.68 -1.45 -9.86
C ASP A 675 -26.33 -2.06 -10.26
N ALA A 676 -26.27 -3.38 -10.47
CA ALA A 676 -25.05 -4.15 -10.66
C ALA A 676 -23.98 -3.98 -9.56
N SER A 677 -24.35 -3.47 -8.37
CA SER A 677 -23.39 -3.27 -7.27
C SER A 677 -22.63 -4.54 -6.91
N ASN A 678 -21.38 -4.38 -6.47
CA ASN A 678 -20.52 -5.51 -6.13
C ASN A 678 -20.68 -5.94 -4.66
N MET A 679 -20.46 -7.23 -4.40
CA MET A 679 -20.30 -7.80 -3.06
C MET A 679 -18.86 -7.60 -2.56
N ASN A 680 -18.61 -7.61 -1.25
CA ASN A 680 -17.25 -7.52 -0.72
C ASN A 680 -16.49 -8.83 -0.98
N PRO A 681 -15.41 -8.85 -1.79
CA PRO A 681 -14.72 -10.10 -2.08
C PRO A 681 -13.99 -10.67 -0.86
N GLN A 682 -13.54 -9.80 0.05
CA GLN A 682 -12.78 -10.18 1.24
C GLN A 682 -13.57 -11.10 2.19
N ASP A 683 -14.90 -10.92 2.27
CA ASP A 683 -15.78 -11.76 3.10
C ASP A 683 -15.87 -13.22 2.63
N PHE A 684 -15.50 -13.49 1.38
CA PHE A 684 -15.44 -14.85 0.82
C PHE A 684 -14.00 -15.35 0.68
N TRP A 685 -13.03 -14.49 0.36
CA TRP A 685 -11.62 -14.86 0.35
C TRP A 685 -11.11 -15.29 1.73
N LYS A 686 -11.58 -14.67 2.83
CA LYS A 686 -11.31 -15.13 4.21
C LYS A 686 -11.85 -16.54 4.49
N CYS A 687 -12.87 -16.99 3.76
CA CYS A 687 -13.38 -18.37 3.80
C CYS A 687 -12.70 -19.30 2.79
N GLY A 688 -11.72 -18.79 2.03
CA GLY A 688 -10.97 -19.53 1.02
C GLY A 688 -11.67 -19.65 -0.34
N CYS A 689 -12.82 -19.03 -0.54
CA CYS A 689 -13.60 -19.17 -1.77
C CYS A 689 -12.78 -18.68 -2.99
N GLN A 690 -12.68 -19.51 -4.03
CA GLN A 690 -11.74 -19.28 -5.12
C GLN A 690 -12.31 -18.39 -6.22
N ILE A 691 -13.55 -18.65 -6.65
CA ILE A 691 -14.20 -18.00 -7.79
C ILE A 691 -15.21 -16.97 -7.24
N VAL A 692 -14.71 -15.83 -6.76
CA VAL A 692 -15.54 -14.75 -6.21
C VAL A 692 -15.86 -13.78 -7.35
N ALA A 693 -17.03 -13.94 -7.96
CA ALA A 693 -17.35 -13.34 -9.25
C ALA A 693 -17.89 -11.92 -9.13
N MET A 694 -17.27 -10.98 -9.84
CA MET A 694 -17.53 -9.53 -9.73
C MET A 694 -18.20 -8.99 -11.00
N ASN A 695 -19.08 -7.99 -10.85
CA ASN A 695 -19.57 -7.17 -11.94
C ASN A 695 -18.45 -6.21 -12.36
N TYR A 696 -17.84 -6.45 -13.53
CA TYR A 696 -16.63 -5.75 -13.99
C TYR A 696 -16.90 -4.34 -14.56
N GLN A 697 -18.14 -4.09 -14.95
CA GLN A 697 -18.64 -2.80 -15.38
C GLN A 697 -18.67 -1.78 -14.23
N THR A 698 -18.99 -2.24 -13.01
CA THR A 698 -19.32 -1.41 -11.85
C THR A 698 -18.09 -1.02 -11.02
N PRO A 699 -17.69 0.27 -11.01
CA PRO A 699 -16.49 0.74 -10.32
C PRO A 699 -16.67 0.92 -8.80
N GLY A 700 -15.60 1.33 -8.12
CA GLY A 700 -15.59 1.63 -6.67
C GLY A 700 -15.02 0.52 -5.80
N LEU A 701 -15.06 0.73 -4.47
CA LEU A 701 -14.28 -0.02 -3.46
C LEU A 701 -14.16 -1.54 -3.69
N MET A 702 -15.26 -2.25 -3.94
CA MET A 702 -15.21 -3.71 -4.07
C MET A 702 -14.45 -4.16 -5.34
N MET A 703 -14.51 -3.37 -6.41
CA MET A 703 -13.73 -3.58 -7.63
C MET A 703 -12.30 -3.02 -7.48
N ASP A 704 -12.09 -1.94 -6.73
CA ASP A 704 -10.76 -1.47 -6.33
C ASP A 704 -9.98 -2.58 -5.59
N LEU A 705 -10.64 -3.27 -4.65
CA LEU A 705 -10.09 -4.42 -3.93
C LEU A 705 -9.80 -5.59 -4.86
N ASN A 706 -10.71 -5.93 -5.78
CA ASN A 706 -10.47 -7.00 -6.76
C ASN A 706 -9.27 -6.70 -7.67
N LEU A 707 -9.19 -5.49 -8.22
CA LEU A 707 -8.09 -5.08 -9.10
C LEU A 707 -6.79 -4.86 -8.34
N GLY A 708 -6.82 -4.38 -7.10
CA GLY A 708 -5.66 -4.31 -6.22
C GLY A 708 -5.11 -5.70 -5.92
N TRP A 709 -5.99 -6.64 -5.55
CA TRP A 709 -5.61 -8.01 -5.21
C TRP A 709 -4.95 -8.76 -6.36
N PHE A 710 -5.56 -8.73 -7.55
CA PHE A 710 -5.08 -9.53 -8.68
C PHE A 710 -3.92 -8.94 -9.48
N ARG A 711 -3.44 -7.72 -9.16
CA ARG A 711 -2.19 -7.16 -9.74
C ARG A 711 -0.93 -7.94 -9.39
N GLN A 712 -0.94 -8.64 -8.24
CA GLN A 712 0.20 -9.47 -7.81
C GLN A 712 0.41 -10.68 -8.73
N ASN A 713 1.52 -11.39 -8.53
CA ASN A 713 1.85 -12.61 -9.29
C ASN A 713 1.79 -12.40 -10.82
N GLY A 714 2.23 -11.24 -11.29
CA GLY A 714 2.29 -10.89 -12.72
C GLY A 714 0.94 -10.55 -13.37
N ASN A 715 -0.06 -10.14 -12.59
CA ASN A 715 -1.43 -9.90 -13.06
C ASN A 715 -2.05 -11.13 -13.76
N CYS A 716 -1.58 -12.34 -13.44
CA CYS A 716 -1.94 -13.55 -14.18
C CYS A 716 -3.35 -14.09 -13.84
N GLY A 717 -4.04 -13.46 -12.88
CA GLY A 717 -5.40 -13.80 -12.45
C GLY A 717 -5.50 -14.98 -11.49
N TYR A 718 -4.37 -15.52 -11.04
CA TYR A 718 -4.27 -16.55 -10.01
C TYR A 718 -3.37 -16.07 -8.87
N VAL A 719 -3.88 -16.14 -7.63
CA VAL A 719 -3.13 -15.79 -6.40
C VAL A 719 -3.17 -16.97 -5.46
N LEU A 720 -2.00 -17.48 -5.06
CA LEU A 720 -1.89 -18.61 -4.14
C LEU A 720 -2.43 -18.22 -2.76
N ARG A 721 -3.31 -19.05 -2.18
CA ARG A 721 -3.89 -18.77 -0.86
C ARG A 721 -2.86 -18.93 0.28
N PRO A 722 -3.08 -18.29 1.44
CA PRO A 722 -2.24 -18.49 2.62
C PRO A 722 -2.01 -19.96 2.97
N ALA A 723 -0.80 -20.34 3.42
CA ALA A 723 -0.45 -21.74 3.66
C ALA A 723 -1.43 -22.45 4.61
N ILE A 724 -1.85 -21.75 5.67
CA ILE A 724 -2.83 -22.21 6.66
C ILE A 724 -4.21 -22.55 6.07
N MET A 725 -4.54 -22.04 4.88
CA MET A 725 -5.78 -22.27 4.12
C MET A 725 -5.63 -23.32 3.00
N ARG A 726 -4.47 -23.99 2.91
CA ARG A 726 -4.17 -25.05 1.94
C ARG A 726 -3.83 -26.38 2.62
N GLU A 727 -3.10 -26.32 3.73
CA GLU A 727 -2.71 -27.51 4.49
C GLU A 727 -3.92 -28.27 5.04
N GLU A 728 -3.96 -29.59 4.84
CA GLU A 728 -5.08 -30.45 5.23
C GLU A 728 -5.34 -30.39 6.74
N VAL A 729 -4.31 -30.67 7.55
CA VAL A 729 -4.36 -30.66 9.02
C VAL A 729 -3.95 -29.28 9.58
N SER A 730 -4.77 -28.26 9.30
CA SER A 730 -4.63 -26.92 9.86
C SER A 730 -5.91 -26.44 10.54
N TYR A 731 -5.77 -25.62 11.59
CA TYR A 731 -6.84 -24.82 12.18
C TYR A 731 -6.71 -23.37 11.72
N PHE A 732 -7.76 -22.84 11.10
CA PHE A 732 -7.90 -21.41 10.80
C PHE A 732 -9.35 -21.00 11.04
N SER A 733 -9.55 -19.79 11.56
CA SER A 733 -10.87 -19.21 11.81
C SER A 733 -10.97 -17.88 11.07
N ALA A 734 -11.87 -17.78 10.10
CA ALA A 734 -12.02 -16.59 9.26
C ALA A 734 -12.47 -15.35 10.04
N ASN A 735 -13.06 -15.55 11.23
CA ASN A 735 -13.56 -14.51 12.13
C ASN A 735 -12.69 -14.36 13.40
N ALA A 736 -11.42 -14.78 13.34
CA ALA A 736 -10.44 -14.58 14.40
C ALA A 736 -10.28 -13.09 14.77
N ARG A 737 -10.12 -12.81 16.07
CA ARG A 737 -9.90 -11.47 16.64
C ARG A 737 -8.56 -11.33 17.37
N ASP A 738 -7.80 -12.42 17.44
CA ASP A 738 -6.52 -12.55 18.12
C ASP A 738 -5.49 -13.14 17.15
N SER A 739 -4.20 -13.07 17.51
CA SER A 739 -3.09 -13.55 16.66
C SER A 739 -3.20 -15.04 16.31
N LEU A 740 -3.12 -15.36 15.02
CA LEU A 740 -3.19 -16.72 14.49
C LEU A 740 -1.95 -17.55 14.87
N PRO A 741 -2.08 -18.85 15.21
CA PRO A 741 -0.94 -19.71 15.44
C PRO A 741 -0.05 -19.84 14.20
N GLY A 742 1.23 -19.46 14.33
CA GLY A 742 2.24 -19.62 13.29
C GLY A 742 2.42 -18.46 12.32
N VAL A 743 1.53 -17.47 12.35
CA VAL A 743 1.67 -16.25 11.56
C VAL A 743 2.38 -15.19 12.40
N SER A 744 3.42 -14.55 11.85
CA SER A 744 4.06 -13.41 12.50
C SER A 744 3.18 -12.18 12.31
N ALA A 745 2.60 -11.66 13.40
CA ALA A 745 1.85 -10.41 13.34
C ALA A 745 2.81 -9.23 13.15
N GLN A 746 2.69 -8.55 12.01
CA GLN A 746 3.55 -7.45 11.60
C GLN A 746 2.94 -6.10 12.03
N LEU A 747 3.80 -5.08 12.11
CA LEU A 747 3.40 -3.69 12.31
C LEU A 747 3.82 -2.87 11.08
N LEU A 748 2.83 -2.24 10.45
CA LEU A 748 2.95 -1.35 9.31
C LEU A 748 2.92 0.10 9.80
N HIS A 749 4.01 0.83 9.60
CA HIS A 749 4.11 2.25 9.86
C HIS A 749 4.11 3.02 8.53
N ILE A 750 3.09 3.84 8.29
CA ILE A 750 2.98 4.69 7.11
C ILE A 750 3.07 6.15 7.55
N LYS A 751 4.03 6.90 6.99
CA LYS A 751 3.99 8.37 7.02
C LYS A 751 3.49 8.89 5.68
N LEU A 752 2.38 9.63 5.69
CA LEU A 752 1.92 10.40 4.54
C LEU A 752 2.61 11.77 4.57
N ILE A 753 3.47 12.05 3.59
CA ILE A 753 4.30 13.26 3.59
C ILE A 753 3.58 14.36 2.81
N SER A 754 3.33 14.14 1.52
CA SER A 754 2.71 15.13 0.63
C SER A 754 1.97 14.50 -0.55
N GLY A 755 0.95 15.19 -1.07
CA GLY A 755 0.30 14.88 -2.34
C GLY A 755 0.84 15.77 -3.46
N GLN A 756 0.63 15.38 -4.71
CA GLN A 756 1.06 16.11 -5.90
C GLN A 756 -0.05 16.06 -6.95
N ASN A 757 -0.32 17.20 -7.57
CA ASN A 757 -1.13 17.31 -8.79
C ASN A 757 -2.50 16.63 -8.67
N LEU A 758 -3.16 16.81 -7.52
CA LEU A 758 -4.49 16.27 -7.29
C LEU A 758 -5.48 17.03 -8.19
N PRO A 759 -6.19 16.34 -9.10
CA PRO A 759 -7.18 16.98 -9.96
C PRO A 759 -8.40 17.41 -9.14
N LYS A 760 -9.14 18.42 -9.62
CA LYS A 760 -10.49 18.67 -9.11
C LYS A 760 -11.39 17.47 -9.48
N PRO A 761 -12.28 17.00 -8.59
CA PRO A 761 -13.21 15.92 -8.91
C PRO A 761 -14.07 16.20 -10.15
N ARG A 762 -14.56 15.13 -10.80
CA ARG A 762 -15.42 15.23 -11.98
C ARG A 762 -16.88 15.44 -11.57
N GLY A 763 -17.30 16.69 -11.47
CA GLY A 763 -18.72 17.04 -11.29
C GLY A 763 -19.00 18.21 -10.36
N SER A 764 -18.00 18.70 -9.63
CA SER A 764 -18.16 19.71 -8.58
C SER A 764 -18.82 20.99 -9.09
N ALA A 765 -20.12 21.11 -8.84
CA ALA A 765 -20.90 22.31 -9.14
C ALA A 765 -20.69 23.44 -8.11
N ALA A 766 -19.99 23.15 -7.02
CA ALA A 766 -19.60 24.12 -6.00
C ALA A 766 -18.65 25.19 -6.56
N LYS A 767 -18.90 26.44 -6.18
CA LYS A 767 -18.16 27.65 -6.64
C LYS A 767 -16.73 27.78 -6.06
N GLY A 768 -16.18 26.74 -5.46
CA GLY A 768 -14.78 26.69 -5.06
C GLY A 768 -13.88 26.36 -6.25
N ASP A 769 -12.91 27.22 -6.56
CA ASP A 769 -11.88 26.97 -7.58
C ASP A 769 -10.70 26.12 -7.06
N VAL A 770 -10.69 25.77 -5.77
CA VAL A 770 -9.55 25.14 -5.10
C VAL A 770 -9.96 23.91 -4.32
N VAL A 771 -9.24 22.82 -4.55
CA VAL A 771 -9.34 21.52 -3.85
C VAL A 771 -8.81 21.68 -2.42
N GLU A 772 -9.52 21.12 -1.45
CA GLU A 772 -9.13 21.01 -0.03
C GLU A 772 -8.94 19.51 0.30
N PRO A 773 -7.81 18.90 -0.12
CA PRO A 773 -7.67 17.45 -0.10
C PRO A 773 -7.40 16.88 1.30
N TYR A 774 -7.92 15.67 1.51
CA TYR A 774 -7.54 14.81 2.64
C TYR A 774 -7.40 13.34 2.19
N ILE A 775 -6.77 12.50 3.02
CA ILE A 775 -6.45 11.11 2.69
C ILE A 775 -6.99 10.14 3.74
N TYR A 776 -7.69 9.09 3.30
CA TYR A 776 -7.91 7.88 4.09
C TYR A 776 -6.82 6.84 3.80
N VAL A 777 -6.41 6.13 4.85
CA VAL A 777 -5.55 4.94 4.79
C VAL A 777 -6.33 3.78 5.42
N GLU A 778 -6.76 2.86 4.56
CA GLU A 778 -7.59 1.71 4.89
C GLU A 778 -6.74 0.43 4.86
N ILE A 779 -6.98 -0.47 5.82
CA ILE A 779 -6.55 -1.86 5.79
C ILE A 779 -7.80 -2.72 5.64
N HIS A 780 -7.80 -3.59 4.62
CA HIS A 780 -8.80 -4.63 4.41
C HIS A 780 -8.13 -5.99 4.59
N GLY A 781 -8.77 -6.92 5.30
CA GLY A 781 -8.11 -8.16 5.69
C GLY A 781 -9.03 -9.15 6.41
N ILE A 782 -8.49 -9.90 7.37
CA ILE A 782 -9.32 -10.58 8.37
C ILE A 782 -9.87 -9.55 9.38
N PRO A 783 -10.95 -9.85 10.14
CA PRO A 783 -11.54 -8.89 11.09
C PRO A 783 -10.63 -8.39 12.22
N ALA A 784 -9.47 -9.03 12.43
CA ALA A 784 -8.42 -8.56 13.36
C ALA A 784 -7.49 -7.48 12.77
N ASP A 785 -7.50 -7.31 11.45
CA ASP A 785 -6.57 -6.47 10.68
C ASP A 785 -7.27 -5.24 10.10
N CYS A 786 -8.58 -5.33 9.85
CA CYS A 786 -9.38 -4.25 9.27
C CYS A 786 -9.31 -2.96 10.12
N ALA A 787 -8.85 -1.87 9.50
CA ALA A 787 -8.61 -0.60 10.17
C ALA A 787 -8.67 0.57 9.19
N GLU A 788 -8.93 1.78 9.69
CA GLU A 788 -9.05 3.00 8.89
C GLU A 788 -8.45 4.17 9.69
N GLN A 789 -7.71 5.07 9.02
CA GLN A 789 -7.25 6.35 9.57
C GLN A 789 -7.44 7.46 8.51
N ARG A 790 -7.77 8.69 8.95
CA ARG A 790 -7.92 9.89 8.09
C ARG A 790 -6.83 10.91 8.43
N THR A 791 -6.28 11.60 7.44
CA THR A 791 -5.50 12.83 7.68
C THR A 791 -6.41 14.00 8.04
N LYS A 792 -5.81 15.08 8.54
CA LYS A 792 -6.37 16.41 8.47
C LYS A 792 -6.54 16.82 6.99
N THR A 793 -7.49 17.69 6.75
CA THR A 793 -7.70 18.38 5.47
C THR A 793 -6.64 19.46 5.28
N VAL A 794 -6.07 19.55 4.07
CA VAL A 794 -5.13 20.62 3.71
C VAL A 794 -5.90 21.69 2.94
N SER A 795 -6.15 22.84 3.58
CA SER A 795 -6.93 23.90 2.95
C SER A 795 -6.30 24.46 1.68
N GLN A 796 -7.13 24.67 0.66
CA GLN A 796 -6.84 25.38 -0.60
C GLN A 796 -5.53 25.00 -1.32
N ASN A 797 -5.21 23.70 -1.41
CA ASN A 797 -3.97 23.24 -2.05
C ASN A 797 -4.05 21.81 -2.63
N GLY A 798 -4.68 21.65 -3.80
CA GLY A 798 -4.57 20.40 -4.59
C GLY A 798 -3.24 20.20 -5.32
N ASP A 799 -2.48 21.27 -5.55
CA ASP A 799 -1.25 21.23 -6.36
C ASP A 799 -0.10 20.47 -5.68
N ASN A 800 0.21 20.83 -4.41
CA ASN A 800 1.28 20.24 -3.61
C ASN A 800 0.90 20.27 -2.11
N PRO A 801 -0.16 19.57 -1.66
CA PRO A 801 -0.53 19.48 -0.24
C PRO A 801 0.55 18.76 0.57
N ILE A 802 0.84 19.25 1.77
CA ILE A 802 1.72 18.59 2.76
C ILE A 802 0.84 18.17 3.94
N PHE A 803 0.93 16.90 4.32
CA PHE A 803 0.17 16.30 5.42
C PHE A 803 1.06 16.05 6.64
N ASP A 804 2.25 15.45 6.39
CA ASP A 804 3.26 15.05 7.37
C ASP A 804 2.79 14.11 8.52
N GLU A 805 1.65 13.43 8.37
CA GLU A 805 1.05 12.58 9.41
C GLU A 805 1.52 11.12 9.35
N SER A 806 1.53 10.42 10.49
CA SER A 806 2.00 9.04 10.60
C SER A 806 0.99 8.13 11.31
N PHE A 807 0.80 6.92 10.76
CA PHE A 807 -0.14 5.91 11.23
C PHE A 807 0.58 4.57 11.48
N GLU A 808 0.14 3.83 12.50
CA GLU A 808 0.62 2.48 12.83
C GLU A 808 -0.55 1.47 12.77
N PHE A 809 -0.42 0.41 11.99
CA PHE A 809 -1.40 -0.67 11.85
C PHE A 809 -0.77 -2.02 12.25
N GLN A 810 -1.53 -2.88 12.94
CA GLN A 810 -1.08 -4.24 13.27
C GLN A 810 -1.78 -5.25 12.33
N ILE A 811 -0.99 -6.00 11.56
CA ILE A 811 -1.46 -6.94 10.55
C ILE A 811 -1.19 -8.36 11.07
N ASN A 812 -2.25 -9.15 11.32
CA ASN A 812 -2.16 -10.50 11.90
C ASN A 812 -2.18 -11.60 10.83
N LEU A 813 -2.65 -11.31 9.60
CA LEU A 813 -2.48 -12.18 8.43
C LEU A 813 -2.00 -11.39 7.20
N PRO A 814 -0.70 -11.10 7.09
CA PRO A 814 -0.08 -10.42 5.94
C PRO A 814 -0.46 -11.01 4.57
N GLU A 815 -0.44 -12.34 4.44
CA GLU A 815 -0.84 -13.10 3.23
C GLU A 815 -2.32 -12.88 2.78
N LEU A 816 -3.14 -12.16 3.56
CA LEU A 816 -4.54 -11.85 3.24
C LEU A 816 -4.93 -10.38 3.53
N ALA A 817 -3.93 -9.50 3.67
CA ALA A 817 -4.13 -8.08 3.95
C ALA A 817 -3.90 -7.20 2.70
N VAL A 818 -4.67 -6.11 2.60
CA VAL A 818 -4.64 -5.14 1.51
C VAL A 818 -4.62 -3.74 2.11
N LEU A 819 -3.69 -2.90 1.64
CA LEU A 819 -3.62 -1.48 1.95
C LEU A 819 -4.31 -0.69 0.82
N ARG A 820 -5.18 0.25 1.17
CA ARG A 820 -5.84 1.16 0.23
C ARG A 820 -5.68 2.61 0.69
N PHE A 821 -5.16 3.44 -0.20
CA PHE A 821 -5.16 4.89 -0.07
C PHE A 821 -6.37 5.46 -0.81
N VAL A 822 -7.06 6.42 -0.22
CA VAL A 822 -8.15 7.16 -0.87
C VAL A 822 -7.92 8.65 -0.65
N VAL A 823 -8.09 9.44 -1.69
CA VAL A 823 -7.95 10.89 -1.65
C VAL A 823 -9.29 11.52 -2.02
N LEU A 824 -9.77 12.40 -1.14
CA LEU A 824 -11.09 13.03 -1.21
C LEU A 824 -10.95 14.55 -1.06
N ASP A 825 -11.91 15.29 -1.62
CA ASP A 825 -12.06 16.74 -1.50
C ASP A 825 -13.10 17.05 -0.39
N ASP A 826 -12.77 17.89 0.59
CA ASP A 826 -13.57 18.12 1.80
C ASP A 826 -14.71 19.16 1.57
N ASP A 827 -15.53 18.97 0.52
CA ASP A 827 -16.56 19.94 0.11
C ASP A 827 -17.78 19.97 1.07
N TYR A 828 -18.37 21.15 1.21
CA TYR A 828 -19.48 21.46 2.12
C TYR A 828 -20.77 20.66 1.85
N ILE A 829 -20.89 20.03 0.68
CA ILE A 829 -22.04 19.20 0.27
C ILE A 829 -21.66 17.71 0.16
N GLY A 830 -20.60 17.30 0.87
CA GLY A 830 -20.17 15.92 0.99
C GLY A 830 -18.94 15.60 0.14
N ASP A 831 -18.11 14.72 0.68
CA ASP A 831 -16.73 14.53 0.26
C ASP A 831 -16.63 13.92 -1.17
N GLU A 832 -15.99 14.65 -2.09
CA GLU A 832 -15.90 14.24 -3.50
C GLU A 832 -14.65 13.39 -3.78
N PHE A 833 -14.76 12.39 -4.67
CA PHE A 833 -13.65 11.48 -4.96
C PHE A 833 -12.61 12.06 -5.94
N ILE A 834 -11.34 12.11 -5.50
CA ILE A 834 -10.20 12.52 -6.33
C ILE A 834 -9.49 11.29 -6.93
N GLY A 835 -9.12 10.32 -6.10
CA GLY A 835 -8.37 9.13 -6.57
C GLY A 835 -8.06 8.11 -5.48
N GLN A 836 -7.73 6.88 -5.87
CA GLN A 836 -7.34 5.78 -4.95
C GLN A 836 -6.07 5.06 -5.40
N TYR A 837 -5.42 4.34 -4.49
CA TYR A 837 -4.49 3.26 -4.88
C TYR A 837 -4.57 2.09 -3.91
N THR A 838 -4.76 0.88 -4.45
CA THR A 838 -4.97 -0.35 -3.69
C THR A 838 -3.86 -1.37 -4.00
N ILE A 839 -3.27 -1.96 -2.95
CA ILE A 839 -2.06 -2.78 -3.02
C ILE A 839 -2.07 -3.89 -1.95
N PRO A 840 -1.82 -5.17 -2.31
CA PRO A 840 -1.68 -6.26 -1.34
C PRO A 840 -0.48 -6.02 -0.42
N PHE A 841 -0.58 -6.42 0.84
CA PHE A 841 0.45 -6.17 1.84
C PHE A 841 1.82 -6.76 1.44
N GLU A 842 1.83 -8.01 0.96
CA GLU A 842 3.05 -8.69 0.48
C GLU A 842 3.69 -8.04 -0.76
N CYS A 843 3.04 -7.05 -1.38
CA CYS A 843 3.58 -6.29 -2.52
C CYS A 843 4.19 -4.93 -2.11
N LEU A 844 4.19 -4.58 -0.82
CA LEU A 844 4.67 -3.29 -0.30
C LEU A 844 6.19 -3.23 -0.18
N GLN A 845 6.80 -2.31 -0.92
CA GLN A 845 8.20 -1.93 -0.72
C GLN A 845 8.37 -0.92 0.43
N PRO A 846 9.38 -1.08 1.32
CA PRO A 846 9.69 -0.13 2.39
C PRO A 846 10.43 1.11 1.86
N GLY A 847 10.54 2.13 2.70
CA GLY A 847 11.26 3.38 2.44
C GLY A 847 10.40 4.50 1.86
N TYR A 848 11.06 5.50 1.26
CA TYR A 848 10.43 6.69 0.68
C TYR A 848 9.92 6.38 -0.73
N ARG A 849 8.60 6.27 -0.89
CA ARG A 849 7.96 5.78 -2.11
C ARG A 849 6.95 6.78 -2.66
N HIS A 850 6.79 6.77 -3.98
CA HIS A 850 5.68 7.44 -4.65
C HIS A 850 4.56 6.44 -4.98
N VAL A 851 3.33 6.86 -4.69
CA VAL A 851 2.09 6.11 -4.91
C VAL A 851 1.31 6.80 -6.03
N PRO A 852 1.27 6.23 -7.25
CA PRO A 852 0.48 6.81 -8.35
C PRO A 852 -1.02 6.57 -8.10
N LEU A 853 -1.82 7.64 -8.15
CA LEU A 853 -3.26 7.54 -7.92
C LEU A 853 -4.01 7.10 -9.17
N GLN A 854 -5.16 6.50 -8.96
CA GLN A 854 -6.07 6.01 -9.98
C GLN A 854 -7.46 6.64 -9.85
N SER A 855 -8.12 6.84 -10.97
CA SER A 855 -9.52 7.24 -11.06
C SER A 855 -10.44 6.17 -10.47
N LEU A 856 -11.72 6.50 -10.32
CA LEU A 856 -12.77 5.57 -9.90
C LEU A 856 -12.90 4.35 -10.84
N THR A 857 -12.53 4.50 -12.12
CA THR A 857 -12.49 3.42 -13.13
C THR A 857 -11.22 2.56 -13.10
N GLY A 858 -10.25 2.88 -12.22
CA GLY A 858 -8.97 2.19 -12.08
C GLY A 858 -7.87 2.66 -13.05
N GLU A 859 -8.10 3.73 -13.82
CA GLU A 859 -7.13 4.31 -14.75
C GLU A 859 -6.14 5.21 -14.00
N PHE A 860 -4.84 5.16 -14.32
CA PHE A 860 -3.85 6.01 -13.67
C PHE A 860 -4.03 7.50 -14.00
N LEU A 861 -3.99 8.34 -12.96
CA LEU A 861 -4.08 9.80 -13.09
C LEU A 861 -2.70 10.38 -13.46
N PRO A 862 -2.58 11.17 -14.54
CA PRO A 862 -1.28 11.60 -15.06
C PRO A 862 -0.60 12.60 -14.12
N ASN A 863 0.64 12.29 -13.73
CA ASN A 863 1.47 13.05 -12.79
C ASN A 863 0.90 13.19 -11.36
N THR A 864 -0.21 12.52 -11.03
CA THR A 864 -0.87 12.60 -9.72
C THR A 864 -0.33 11.52 -8.77
N THR A 865 0.42 11.92 -7.75
CA THR A 865 1.08 10.98 -6.81
C THR A 865 0.95 11.41 -5.35
N LEU A 866 0.96 10.44 -4.44
CA LEU A 866 1.32 10.67 -3.03
C LEU A 866 2.79 10.33 -2.82
N PHE A 867 3.46 11.07 -1.92
CA PHE A 867 4.78 10.76 -1.41
C PHE A 867 4.66 10.28 0.03
N VAL A 868 5.14 9.06 0.28
CA VAL A 868 4.94 8.36 1.56
C VAL A 868 6.25 7.73 2.02
N HIS A 869 6.34 7.42 3.32
CA HIS A 869 7.38 6.55 3.85
C HIS A 869 6.77 5.32 4.53
N VAL A 870 7.14 4.13 4.05
CA VAL A 870 6.65 2.83 4.53
C VAL A 870 7.71 2.13 5.37
N ALA A 871 7.37 1.63 6.55
CA ALA A 871 8.21 0.72 7.31
C ALA A 871 7.39 -0.45 7.87
N ILE A 872 7.98 -1.65 7.86
CA ILE A 872 7.32 -2.91 8.25
C ILE A 872 8.20 -3.61 9.28
N THR A 873 7.61 -4.16 10.36
CA THR A 873 8.37 -4.84 11.43
C THR A 873 7.64 -6.02 12.07
N ASN A 874 8.38 -7.04 12.52
CA ASN A 874 7.89 -8.17 13.33
C ASN A 874 7.69 -7.81 14.82
N ARG A 875 7.15 -6.63 15.15
CA ARG A 875 6.84 -6.27 16.55
C ARG A 875 5.79 -5.17 16.66
N ARG A 876 4.86 -5.32 17.61
CA ARG A 876 4.14 -4.16 18.18
C ARG A 876 5.17 -3.15 18.70
N GLY A 877 5.07 -1.91 18.23
CA GLY A 877 6.01 -0.84 18.56
C GLY A 877 6.11 -0.62 20.08
N GLY A 878 7.28 -0.16 20.55
CA GLY A 878 7.47 0.27 21.95
C GLY A 878 6.66 1.50 22.36
N GLY A 879 5.90 2.08 21.43
CA GLY A 879 4.95 3.16 21.70
C GLY A 879 3.91 2.80 22.77
N LYS A 880 3.54 3.77 23.59
CA LYS A 880 2.33 3.65 24.40
C LYS A 880 1.14 3.68 23.43
N ALA A 881 0.36 2.60 23.35
CA ALA A 881 -0.92 2.63 22.63
C ALA A 881 -1.74 3.86 23.09
N HIS A 882 -2.29 4.61 22.12
CA HIS A 882 -2.88 5.93 22.37
C HIS A 882 -4.17 5.80 23.21
N LYS A 883 -4.03 5.92 24.53
CA LYS A 883 -5.13 5.63 25.47
C LYS A 883 -6.21 6.71 25.42
N ARG A 884 -7.39 6.35 24.89
CA ARG A 884 -8.64 7.04 25.21
C ARG A 884 -8.98 6.85 26.70
N GLY A 885 -8.48 7.77 27.53
CA GLY A 885 -8.94 7.98 28.91
C GLY A 885 -8.32 7.11 30.01
N LEU A 886 -8.35 7.70 31.20
CA LEU A 886 -8.19 7.16 32.57
C LEU A 886 -6.97 6.26 32.90
N SER A 887 -6.33 6.64 34.02
CA SER A 887 -5.12 6.00 34.54
C SER A 887 -5.40 4.64 35.16
N VAL A 888 -4.66 3.62 34.72
CA VAL A 888 -4.54 2.32 35.41
C VAL A 888 -3.05 2.04 35.59
N ARG A 889 -2.64 1.74 36.82
CA ARG A 889 -1.23 1.48 37.19
C ARG A 889 -0.68 0.28 36.40
N LYS A 890 0.56 0.36 35.91
CA LYS A 890 1.25 -0.76 35.24
C LYS A 890 1.43 -1.93 36.22
N GLY A 891 0.65 -2.99 36.06
CA GLY A 891 1.15 -4.34 36.35
C GLY A 891 2.13 -4.77 35.25
N ARG A 892 3.13 -5.60 35.58
CA ARG A 892 3.81 -6.40 34.55
C ARG A 892 2.78 -7.37 33.97
N LYS A 893 2.48 -7.31 32.67
CA LYS A 893 1.87 -8.46 31.99
C LYS A 893 2.83 -9.65 32.12
N ALA A 894 2.30 -10.84 32.35
CA ALA A 894 3.08 -12.07 32.21
C ALA A 894 3.36 -12.34 30.72
N ARG A 895 4.36 -13.18 30.43
CA ARG A 895 4.56 -13.73 29.08
C ARG A 895 3.35 -14.57 28.67
N GLU A 896 2.95 -14.41 27.42
CA GLU A 896 1.73 -15.00 26.86
C GLU A 896 2.11 -16.12 25.90
N TYR A 897 2.22 -17.35 26.43
CA TYR A 897 2.67 -18.50 25.67
C TYR A 897 1.52 -19.15 24.89
N THR A 898 1.71 -19.35 23.58
CA THR A 898 0.81 -20.20 22.79
C THR A 898 0.88 -21.64 23.32
N THR A 899 -0.27 -22.26 23.58
CA THR A 899 -0.35 -23.60 24.19
C THR A 899 -1.24 -24.55 23.39
N THR A 900 -0.96 -25.84 23.55
CA THR A 900 -1.77 -26.94 23.00
C THR A 900 -3.07 -27.11 23.81
N LYS A 901 -4.19 -27.30 23.12
CA LYS A 901 -5.51 -27.61 23.68
C LYS A 901 -5.61 -29.11 23.98
N THR A 902 -6.29 -29.47 25.06
CA THR A 902 -6.65 -30.87 25.36
C THR A 902 -7.69 -31.37 24.36
N THR A 903 -7.39 -32.45 23.64
CA THR A 903 -8.29 -33.12 22.70
C THR A 903 -9.30 -34.03 23.40
N GLY A 904 -8.95 -34.57 24.58
CA GLY A 904 -9.73 -35.59 25.27
C GLY A 904 -9.37 -37.02 24.85
N ILE A 905 -8.39 -37.20 23.97
CA ILE A 905 -7.85 -38.49 23.53
C ILE A 905 -6.49 -38.68 24.21
N LYS A 906 -6.39 -39.59 25.20
CA LYS A 906 -5.24 -39.67 26.12
C LYS A 906 -3.88 -39.76 25.44
N ILE A 907 -3.73 -40.67 24.48
CA ILE A 907 -2.46 -40.90 23.76
C ILE A 907 -2.02 -39.67 22.93
N VAL A 908 -2.98 -38.95 22.37
CA VAL A 908 -2.77 -37.71 21.61
C VAL A 908 -2.44 -36.54 22.55
N ASP A 909 -3.12 -36.46 23.69
CA ASP A 909 -2.89 -35.44 24.72
C ASP A 909 -1.55 -35.63 25.44
N GLU A 910 -1.05 -36.86 25.56
CA GLU A 910 0.29 -37.16 26.10
C GLU A 910 1.40 -36.79 25.13
N LEU A 911 1.23 -37.07 23.84
CA LEU A 911 2.14 -36.62 22.78
C LEU A 911 2.28 -35.09 22.77
N PHE A 912 1.16 -34.36 22.72
CA PHE A 912 1.19 -32.90 22.68
C PHE A 912 1.75 -32.29 23.98
N ARG A 913 1.49 -32.91 25.14
CA ARG A 913 2.03 -32.48 26.44
C ARG A 913 3.56 -32.49 26.45
N ALA A 914 4.22 -33.45 25.79
CA ALA A 914 5.69 -33.49 25.68
C ALA A 914 6.27 -32.24 24.98
N SER A 915 5.50 -31.59 24.10
CA SER A 915 5.92 -30.40 23.36
C SER A 915 5.81 -29.10 24.17
N THR A 916 5.15 -29.11 25.34
CA THR A 916 4.90 -27.91 26.16
C THR A 916 6.18 -27.15 26.51
N GLN A 917 7.27 -27.86 26.79
CA GLN A 917 8.55 -27.26 27.17
C GLN A 917 9.32 -26.70 25.96
N PRO A 918 9.52 -27.44 24.84
CA PRO A 918 10.05 -26.87 23.59
C PRO A 918 9.29 -25.64 23.08
N LEU A 919 7.97 -25.60 23.20
CA LEU A 919 7.15 -24.43 22.82
C LEU A 919 7.48 -23.17 23.64
N ARG A 920 7.73 -23.33 24.95
CA ARG A 920 8.16 -22.22 25.83
C ARG A 920 9.57 -21.78 25.51
N GLU A 921 10.51 -22.72 25.41
CA GLU A 921 11.92 -22.44 25.09
C GLU A 921 12.05 -21.70 23.74
N ALA A 922 11.33 -22.14 22.70
CA ALA A 922 11.28 -21.46 21.41
C ALA A 922 10.68 -20.04 21.51
N THR A 923 9.66 -19.83 22.34
CA THR A 923 9.04 -18.51 22.55
C THR A 923 9.98 -17.57 23.31
N ASP A 924 10.61 -18.06 24.38
CA ASP A 924 11.53 -17.29 25.22
C ASP A 924 12.77 -16.84 24.42
N LEU A 925 13.36 -17.69 23.57
CA LEU A 925 14.50 -17.31 22.73
C LEU A 925 14.18 -16.14 21.80
N ARG A 926 13.07 -16.21 21.05
CA ARG A 926 12.64 -15.14 20.13
C ARG A 926 12.34 -13.84 20.88
N GLU A 927 11.60 -13.93 21.99
CA GLU A 927 11.30 -12.75 22.82
C GLU A 927 12.55 -12.13 23.43
N ASN A 928 13.51 -12.93 23.90
CA ASN A 928 14.73 -12.41 24.54
C ASN A 928 15.56 -11.58 23.54
N VAL A 929 15.77 -12.11 22.32
CA VAL A 929 16.46 -11.39 21.24
C VAL A 929 15.73 -10.10 20.87
N GLN A 930 14.43 -10.18 20.55
CA GLN A 930 13.67 -9.03 20.09
C GLN A 930 13.56 -7.92 21.16
N ASN A 931 13.55 -8.28 22.45
CA ASN A 931 13.60 -7.29 23.53
C ASN A 931 15.00 -6.67 23.72
N ALA A 932 16.07 -7.43 23.52
CA ALA A 932 17.44 -6.89 23.56
C ALA A 932 17.72 -5.95 22.38
N MET A 933 17.34 -6.34 21.16
CA MET A 933 17.42 -5.49 19.96
C MET A 933 16.68 -4.17 20.15
N VAL A 934 15.44 -4.19 20.68
CA VAL A 934 14.68 -2.96 20.96
C VAL A 934 15.34 -2.12 22.04
N SER A 935 15.88 -2.72 23.11
CA SER A 935 16.61 -1.97 24.14
C SER A 935 17.83 -1.25 23.57
N PHE A 936 18.51 -1.83 22.59
CA PHE A 936 19.63 -1.19 21.89
C PHE A 936 19.15 -0.07 20.95
N LYS A 937 18.11 -0.28 20.14
CA LYS A 937 17.48 0.76 19.29
C LYS A 937 17.01 1.99 20.09
N GLU A 938 16.31 1.76 21.21
CA GLU A 938 15.80 2.83 22.08
C GLU A 938 16.92 3.65 22.74
N LEU A 939 18.06 3.00 23.08
CA LEU A 939 19.26 3.66 23.60
C LEU A 939 20.04 4.41 22.52
N CYS A 940 20.02 3.95 21.28
CA CYS A 940 20.48 4.71 20.11
C CYS A 940 19.59 5.94 19.81
N GLY A 941 18.43 6.09 20.46
CA GLY A 941 17.47 7.17 20.19
C GLY A 941 16.67 6.98 18.89
N LEU A 942 16.70 5.77 18.34
CA LEU A 942 16.02 5.36 17.13
C LEU A 942 14.62 4.78 17.44
N THR A 943 13.79 4.65 16.41
CA THR A 943 12.48 4.00 16.54
C THR A 943 12.64 2.47 16.61
N PRO A 944 11.64 1.72 17.09
CA PRO A 944 11.65 0.25 17.01
C PRO A 944 11.77 -0.27 15.57
N ALA A 945 11.35 0.52 14.59
CA ALA A 945 11.42 0.23 13.16
C ALA A 945 12.79 0.47 12.51
N ALA A 946 13.72 1.16 13.18
CA ALA A 946 15.07 1.34 12.65
C ALA A 946 15.80 -0.01 12.50
N ASN A 947 16.57 -0.18 11.44
CA ASN A 947 17.39 -1.38 11.23
C ASN A 947 18.67 -1.35 12.08
N MET A 948 19.43 -2.45 12.08
CA MET A 948 20.62 -2.54 12.94
C MET A 948 21.80 -1.71 12.39
N LYS A 949 21.87 -1.54 11.07
CA LYS A 949 22.85 -0.66 10.41
C LYS A 949 22.70 0.80 10.88
N GLN A 950 21.49 1.34 10.98
CA GLN A 950 21.21 2.67 11.57
C GLN A 950 21.71 2.80 13.02
N CYS A 951 21.59 1.74 13.83
CA CYS A 951 22.08 1.74 15.20
C CYS A 951 23.62 1.89 15.24
N ILE A 952 24.33 1.08 14.45
CA ILE A 952 25.81 1.13 14.37
C ILE A 952 26.30 2.46 13.77
N LEU A 953 25.62 3.01 12.76
CA LEU A 953 25.91 4.34 12.21
C LEU A 953 25.70 5.46 13.24
N THR A 954 24.62 5.39 14.02
CA THR A 954 24.34 6.36 15.10
C THR A 954 25.43 6.31 16.18
N VAL A 955 25.83 5.11 16.60
CA VAL A 955 26.95 4.92 17.56
C VAL A 955 28.27 5.41 16.96
N SER A 956 28.53 5.16 15.67
CA SER A 956 29.72 5.64 14.95
C SER A 956 29.82 7.17 14.95
N THR A 957 28.73 7.87 14.61
CA THR A 957 28.73 9.36 14.59
C THR A 957 28.92 9.96 15.98
N TRP A 958 28.49 9.30 17.05
CA TRP A 958 28.82 9.71 18.42
C TRP A 958 30.31 9.56 18.73
N LEU A 959 30.93 8.47 18.29
CA LEU A 959 32.35 8.17 18.50
C LEU A 959 33.29 9.08 17.67
N MET A 960 32.89 9.45 16.46
CA MET A 960 33.64 10.40 15.62
C MET A 960 33.61 11.85 16.17
N ASN A 961 32.64 12.18 17.03
CA ASN A 961 32.48 13.52 17.61
C ASN A 961 33.03 13.66 19.05
N SER A 962 33.42 12.57 19.70
CA SER A 962 34.24 12.62 20.92
C SER A 962 35.70 12.98 20.61
N GLU A 963 36.35 13.70 21.52
CA GLU A 963 37.80 13.95 21.40
C GLU A 963 38.63 12.65 21.48
N ARG A 964 39.90 12.74 21.07
CA ARG A 964 40.82 11.61 20.78
C ARG A 964 41.17 10.66 21.94
N SER A 965 40.46 10.71 23.07
CA SER A 965 40.70 9.90 24.28
C SER A 965 39.87 8.62 24.37
N LEU A 966 38.78 8.49 23.59
CA LEU A 966 37.97 7.28 23.48
C LEU A 966 38.05 6.71 22.06
N ARG A 967 38.61 5.52 21.92
CA ARG A 967 38.61 4.74 20.67
C ARG A 967 37.81 3.47 20.88
N VAL A 968 36.84 3.21 19.99
CA VAL A 968 36.06 1.98 19.99
C VAL A 968 36.32 1.22 18.70
N THR A 969 36.51 -0.09 18.82
CA THR A 969 36.67 -1.00 17.68
C THR A 969 35.72 -2.18 17.82
N VAL A 970 35.07 -2.55 16.72
CA VAL A 970 34.32 -3.79 16.61
C VAL A 970 35.28 -4.88 16.16
N ASP A 971 35.40 -5.97 16.92
CA ASP A 971 36.07 -7.16 16.43
C ASP A 971 35.15 -7.91 15.46
N LEU A 972 35.65 -8.13 14.24
CA LEU A 972 34.94 -8.84 13.16
C LEU A 972 35.62 -10.15 12.78
N SER A 973 36.62 -10.60 13.55
CA SER A 973 37.26 -11.91 13.36
C SER A 973 36.41 -13.07 13.93
N GLU A 974 35.56 -12.77 14.91
CA GLU A 974 34.62 -13.70 15.54
C GLU A 974 33.25 -13.69 14.85
N THR A 975 32.55 -14.83 14.86
CA THR A 975 31.17 -14.97 14.32
C THR A 975 30.16 -14.08 15.05
N TYR A 976 30.47 -13.68 16.28
CA TYR A 976 29.64 -12.82 17.13
C TYR A 976 30.45 -11.57 17.51
N PRO A 977 30.27 -10.44 16.79
CA PRO A 977 31.14 -9.28 16.92
C PRO A 977 30.97 -8.59 18.28
N THR A 978 32.07 -8.09 18.82
CA THR A 978 32.15 -7.44 20.15
C THR A 978 32.66 -6.01 20.03
N MET A 979 32.17 -5.10 20.87
CA MET A 979 32.62 -3.71 20.92
C MET A 979 33.68 -3.52 22.02
N GLU A 980 34.94 -3.38 21.62
CA GLU A 980 36.04 -3.04 22.53
C GLU A 980 36.18 -1.52 22.66
N ALA A 981 36.15 -0.99 23.89
CA ALA A 981 36.32 0.42 24.18
C ALA A 981 37.64 0.71 24.91
N GLN A 982 38.51 1.51 24.28
CA GLN A 982 39.77 1.98 24.83
C GLN A 982 39.64 3.45 25.24
N GLY A 983 39.58 3.71 26.54
CA GLY A 983 39.46 5.06 27.11
C GLY A 983 38.35 5.21 28.16
N PRO A 984 38.20 6.40 28.76
CA PRO A 984 37.16 6.66 29.77
C PRO A 984 35.78 6.76 29.13
N VAL A 985 34.98 5.69 29.19
CA VAL A 985 33.65 5.62 28.56
C VAL A 985 32.60 6.46 29.34
N PRO A 986 31.95 7.47 28.71
CA PRO A 986 30.82 8.21 29.29
C PRO A 986 29.66 7.28 29.70
N GLU A 987 28.91 7.64 30.74
CA GLU A 987 27.85 6.77 31.28
C GLU A 987 26.74 6.44 30.26
N LEU A 988 26.44 7.36 29.33
CA LEU A 988 25.48 7.11 28.26
C LEU A 988 25.97 6.01 27.30
N LEU A 989 27.20 6.12 26.80
CA LEU A 989 27.79 5.10 25.90
C LEU A 989 27.98 3.75 26.61
N ARG A 990 28.29 3.75 27.91
CA ARG A 990 28.37 2.51 28.71
C ARG A 990 27.05 1.74 28.75
N LYS A 991 25.91 2.45 28.78
CA LYS A 991 24.58 1.82 28.71
C LYS A 991 24.28 1.27 27.32
N VAL A 992 24.77 1.94 26.27
CA VAL A 992 24.65 1.50 24.87
C VAL A 992 25.46 0.21 24.63
N PHE A 993 26.73 0.15 25.06
CA PHE A 993 27.56 -1.05 24.90
C PHE A 993 26.99 -2.25 25.67
N ASN A 994 26.59 -2.06 26.94
CA ASN A 994 25.94 -3.13 27.71
C ASN A 994 24.66 -3.68 27.05
N ALA A 995 23.93 -2.86 26.27
CA ALA A 995 22.75 -3.29 25.52
C ALA A 995 23.12 -3.99 24.20
N TYR A 996 24.19 -3.55 23.53
CA TYR A 996 24.78 -4.26 22.39
C TYR A 996 25.26 -5.66 22.79
N ASP A 997 26.01 -5.79 23.87
CA ASP A 997 26.50 -7.09 24.37
C ASP A 997 25.32 -8.03 24.71
N MET A 998 24.28 -7.51 25.37
CA MET A 998 23.05 -8.26 25.66
C MET A 998 22.34 -8.75 24.38
N MET A 999 22.31 -7.92 23.34
CA MET A 999 21.75 -8.25 22.03
C MET A 999 22.59 -9.33 21.32
N ILE A 1000 23.92 -9.23 21.33
CA ILE A 1000 24.81 -10.25 20.73
C ILE A 1000 24.68 -11.58 21.49
N GLN A 1001 24.70 -11.57 22.83
CA GLN A 1001 24.59 -12.79 23.64
C GLN A 1001 23.23 -13.49 23.48
N THR A 1002 22.13 -12.75 23.45
CA THR A 1002 20.81 -13.33 23.17
C THR A 1002 20.72 -13.87 21.74
N SER A 1003 21.24 -13.14 20.75
CA SER A 1003 21.24 -13.56 19.33
C SER A 1003 22.05 -14.85 19.13
N LYS A 1004 23.22 -14.95 19.78
CA LYS A 1004 24.01 -16.18 19.86
C LYS A 1004 23.19 -17.34 20.42
N THR A 1005 22.58 -17.13 21.60
CA THR A 1005 21.77 -18.16 22.28
C THR A 1005 20.63 -18.68 21.39
N LEU A 1006 19.95 -17.79 20.65
CA LEU A 1006 18.94 -18.16 19.66
C LEU A 1006 19.54 -18.98 18.51
N ILE A 1007 20.62 -18.49 17.88
CA ILE A 1007 21.22 -19.12 16.69
C ILE A 1007 21.75 -20.53 17.01
N GLU A 1008 22.40 -20.72 18.17
CA GLU A 1008 22.95 -22.01 18.60
C GLU A 1008 21.87 -23.02 19.04
N SER A 1009 20.76 -22.54 19.62
CA SER A 1009 19.70 -23.41 20.18
C SER A 1009 18.56 -23.74 19.20
N ALA A 1010 18.35 -22.92 18.17
CA ALA A 1010 17.16 -22.98 17.33
C ALA A 1010 16.96 -24.32 16.61
N ASP A 1011 18.00 -24.92 16.04
CA ASP A 1011 17.88 -26.14 15.22
C ASP A 1011 17.43 -27.35 16.04
N VAL A 1012 17.89 -27.45 17.29
CA VAL A 1012 17.51 -28.53 18.23
C VAL A 1012 16.04 -28.40 18.63
N LEU A 1013 15.56 -27.18 18.86
CA LEU A 1013 14.16 -26.90 19.20
C LEU A 1013 13.23 -27.05 18.00
N TYR A 1014 13.64 -26.58 16.82
CA TYR A 1014 12.96 -26.81 15.55
C TYR A 1014 12.75 -28.32 15.32
N SER A 1015 13.83 -29.10 15.43
CA SER A 1015 13.79 -30.56 15.27
C SER A 1015 12.82 -31.24 16.25
N LYS A 1016 12.82 -30.84 17.53
CA LYS A 1016 11.85 -31.36 18.54
C LYS A 1016 10.40 -31.03 18.18
N LEU A 1017 10.11 -29.78 17.78
CA LEU A 1017 8.76 -29.33 17.43
C LEU A 1017 8.25 -30.03 16.15
N THR A 1018 9.08 -30.10 15.10
CA THR A 1018 8.74 -30.81 13.85
C THR A 1018 8.61 -32.32 14.07
N GLN A 1019 9.41 -32.94 14.95
CA GLN A 1019 9.25 -34.35 15.30
C GLN A 1019 7.89 -34.61 15.97
N ALA A 1020 7.50 -33.78 16.96
CA ALA A 1020 6.22 -33.89 17.62
C ALA A 1020 5.03 -33.59 16.68
N GLN A 1021 5.21 -32.66 15.73
CA GLN A 1021 4.23 -32.40 14.68
C GLN A 1021 4.02 -33.64 13.79
N ARG A 1022 5.09 -34.26 13.30
CA ARG A 1022 5.02 -35.48 12.47
C ARG A 1022 4.36 -36.64 13.22
N ALA A 1023 4.85 -36.94 14.42
CA ALA A 1023 4.24 -37.94 15.29
C ALA A 1023 2.77 -37.64 15.64
N GLY A 1024 2.35 -36.38 15.54
CA GLY A 1024 0.94 -35.97 15.66
C GLY A 1024 0.14 -36.25 14.40
N LEU A 1025 0.70 -35.94 13.22
CA LEU A 1025 0.09 -36.21 11.91
C LEU A 1025 -0.14 -37.71 11.68
N ASP A 1026 0.73 -38.58 12.21
CA ASP A 1026 0.56 -40.04 12.13
C ASP A 1026 -0.77 -40.54 12.74
N PHE A 1027 -1.41 -39.76 13.62
CA PHE A 1027 -2.74 -40.06 14.18
C PHE A 1027 -3.90 -39.59 13.29
N HIS A 1028 -3.68 -38.80 12.23
CA HIS A 1028 -4.75 -38.07 11.52
C HIS A 1028 -5.83 -39.00 10.94
N GLU A 1029 -5.41 -39.95 10.10
CA GLU A 1029 -6.27 -40.97 9.47
C GLU A 1029 -7.21 -41.66 10.46
N ASP A 1030 -6.64 -42.02 11.62
CA ASP A 1030 -7.30 -42.87 12.61
C ASP A 1030 -8.00 -42.06 13.72
N LEU A 1031 -7.85 -40.73 13.74
CA LEU A 1031 -8.25 -39.84 14.83
C LEU A 1031 -9.76 -39.95 15.14
N HIS A 1032 -10.60 -40.00 14.11
CA HIS A 1032 -12.04 -40.15 14.27
C HIS A 1032 -12.41 -41.52 14.86
N ARG A 1033 -11.67 -42.59 14.50
CA ARG A 1033 -11.84 -43.94 15.05
C ARG A 1033 -11.36 -44.03 16.49
N ILE A 1034 -10.25 -43.38 16.84
CA ILE A 1034 -9.69 -43.33 18.19
C ILE A 1034 -10.60 -42.51 19.12
N GLY A 1035 -11.04 -41.32 18.70
CA GLY A 1035 -11.96 -40.49 19.47
C GLY A 1035 -13.30 -41.19 19.74
N ALA A 1036 -13.83 -41.92 18.76
CA ALA A 1036 -15.03 -42.74 18.94
C ALA A 1036 -14.82 -43.90 19.95
N LYS A 1037 -13.61 -44.48 20.03
CA LYS A 1037 -13.24 -45.50 21.03
C LYS A 1037 -13.11 -44.94 22.45
N GLU A 1038 -12.59 -43.72 22.62
CA GLU A 1038 -12.62 -42.99 23.91
C GLU A 1038 -14.04 -42.40 24.22
N GLY A 1039 -15.06 -42.73 23.42
CA GLY A 1039 -16.46 -42.38 23.68
C GLY A 1039 -16.90 -40.98 23.21
N LEU A 1040 -16.05 -40.25 22.49
CA LEU A 1040 -16.38 -38.95 21.92
C LEU A 1040 -17.32 -39.12 20.72
N LYS A 1041 -18.44 -38.37 20.71
CA LYS A 1041 -19.47 -38.42 19.65
C LYS A 1041 -20.04 -37.03 19.37
N GLY A 1042 -20.49 -36.80 18.12
CA GLY A 1042 -21.09 -35.54 17.67
C GLY A 1042 -20.19 -34.34 17.94
N ARG A 1043 -20.77 -33.22 18.42
CA ARG A 1043 -20.04 -31.98 18.74
C ARG A 1043 -18.82 -32.15 19.66
N LYS A 1044 -18.78 -33.19 20.51
CA LYS A 1044 -17.59 -33.47 21.34
C LYS A 1044 -16.41 -34.02 20.53
N LEU A 1045 -16.69 -34.80 19.48
CA LEU A 1045 -15.66 -35.33 18.59
C LEU A 1045 -15.15 -34.25 17.63
N GLN A 1046 -16.05 -33.43 17.07
CA GLN A 1046 -15.67 -32.26 16.25
C GLN A 1046 -14.72 -31.33 17.02
N LYS A 1047 -15.06 -30.97 18.27
CA LYS A 1047 -14.20 -30.14 19.13
C LYS A 1047 -12.86 -30.78 19.50
N ALA A 1048 -12.78 -32.11 19.55
CA ALA A 1048 -11.52 -32.82 19.71
C ALA A 1048 -10.64 -32.71 18.44
N MET A 1049 -11.26 -32.80 17.25
CA MET A 1049 -10.58 -32.63 15.96
C MET A 1049 -10.12 -31.17 15.74
N GLU A 1050 -10.93 -30.17 16.08
CA GLU A 1050 -10.53 -28.76 16.13
C GLU A 1050 -9.31 -28.54 17.03
N SER A 1051 -9.33 -29.16 18.23
CA SER A 1051 -8.25 -29.02 19.23
C SER A 1051 -6.97 -29.73 18.78
N TYR A 1052 -7.09 -30.87 18.08
CA TYR A 1052 -5.98 -31.57 17.44
C TYR A 1052 -5.37 -30.73 16.30
N ALA A 1053 -6.20 -30.21 15.38
CA ALA A 1053 -5.74 -29.36 14.28
C ALA A 1053 -5.05 -28.08 14.80
N TRP A 1054 -5.59 -27.47 15.86
CA TRP A 1054 -4.94 -26.37 16.57
C TRP A 1054 -3.55 -26.76 17.08
N ASN A 1055 -3.39 -27.94 17.70
CA ASN A 1055 -2.09 -28.39 18.21
C ASN A 1055 -1.06 -28.60 17.10
N ILE A 1056 -1.44 -29.23 15.99
CA ILE A 1056 -0.57 -29.38 14.81
C ILE A 1056 -0.15 -28.01 14.25
N THR A 1057 -1.10 -27.09 14.13
CA THR A 1057 -0.85 -25.71 13.65
C THR A 1057 0.07 -24.93 14.58
N VAL A 1058 -0.12 -25.05 15.91
CA VAL A 1058 0.77 -24.44 16.92
C VAL A 1058 2.18 -25.01 16.83
N LEU A 1059 2.35 -26.33 16.74
CA LEU A 1059 3.68 -26.95 16.65
C LEU A 1059 4.45 -26.51 15.39
N LYS A 1060 3.79 -26.59 14.23
CA LYS A 1060 4.38 -26.15 12.96
C LYS A 1060 4.74 -24.66 13.03
N GLY A 1061 3.75 -23.84 13.36
CA GLY A 1061 3.88 -22.40 13.38
C GLY A 1061 4.97 -21.90 14.32
N GLN A 1062 5.09 -22.50 15.51
CA GLN A 1062 6.14 -22.11 16.47
C GLN A 1062 7.54 -22.56 16.04
N ALA A 1063 7.65 -23.64 15.25
CA ALA A 1063 8.89 -24.06 14.61
C ALA A 1063 9.27 -23.10 13.47
N ASP A 1064 8.34 -22.78 12.57
CA ASP A 1064 8.61 -21.89 11.43
C ASP A 1064 8.93 -20.44 11.89
N LEU A 1065 8.25 -19.92 12.92
CA LEU A 1065 8.60 -18.66 13.59
C LEU A 1065 10.00 -18.70 14.24
N LEU A 1066 10.44 -19.85 14.76
CA LEU A 1066 11.79 -20.01 15.32
C LEU A 1066 12.85 -20.03 14.21
N LYS A 1067 12.56 -20.68 13.08
CA LYS A 1067 13.41 -20.68 11.88
C LYS A 1067 13.54 -19.27 11.29
N HIS A 1068 12.44 -18.51 11.22
CA HIS A 1068 12.44 -17.11 10.79
C HIS A 1068 13.33 -16.25 11.70
N ALA A 1069 13.11 -16.31 13.02
CA ALA A 1069 13.89 -15.53 13.98
C ALA A 1069 15.39 -15.88 13.96
N LYS A 1070 15.77 -17.14 13.68
CA LYS A 1070 17.17 -17.52 13.43
C LYS A 1070 17.74 -16.78 12.21
N SER A 1071 16.96 -16.67 11.13
CA SER A 1071 17.35 -15.94 9.92
C SER A 1071 17.49 -14.44 10.17
N GLU A 1072 16.53 -13.82 10.86
CA GLU A 1072 16.62 -12.41 11.30
C GLU A 1072 17.83 -12.15 12.21
N GLY A 1073 18.17 -13.09 13.10
CA GLY A 1073 19.37 -13.04 13.93
C GLY A 1073 20.66 -13.08 13.11
N LEU A 1074 20.74 -13.96 12.11
CA LEU A 1074 21.89 -14.04 11.20
C LEU A 1074 22.05 -12.79 10.34
N ASP A 1075 20.96 -12.23 9.81
CA ASP A 1075 21.02 -10.97 9.06
C ASP A 1075 21.34 -9.77 9.97
N THR A 1076 20.85 -9.74 11.21
CA THR A 1076 21.23 -8.72 12.20
C THR A 1076 22.76 -8.70 12.39
N LEU A 1077 23.42 -9.86 12.46
CA LEU A 1077 24.88 -9.96 12.53
C LEU A 1077 25.55 -9.47 11.23
N ARG A 1078 24.99 -9.80 10.06
CA ARG A 1078 25.45 -9.28 8.76
C ARG A 1078 25.38 -7.75 8.69
N GLN A 1079 24.24 -7.15 9.05
CA GLN A 1079 24.04 -5.70 9.10
C GLN A 1079 25.08 -5.03 10.01
N ILE A 1080 25.34 -5.59 11.19
CA ILE A 1080 26.36 -5.09 12.12
C ILE A 1080 27.76 -5.14 11.50
N HIS A 1081 28.13 -6.26 10.87
CA HIS A 1081 29.42 -6.44 10.21
C HIS A 1081 29.63 -5.41 9.08
N CYS A 1082 28.67 -5.31 8.14
CA CYS A 1082 28.72 -4.35 7.03
C CYS A 1082 28.77 -2.90 7.53
N ALA A 1083 27.97 -2.55 8.55
CA ALA A 1083 27.97 -1.22 9.14
C ALA A 1083 29.30 -0.88 9.83
N ALA A 1084 29.87 -1.81 10.59
CA ALA A 1084 31.16 -1.62 11.27
C ALA A 1084 32.32 -1.41 10.28
N GLN A 1085 32.33 -2.14 9.16
CA GLN A 1085 33.29 -1.92 8.07
C GLN A 1085 33.08 -0.55 7.39
N SER A 1086 31.84 -0.22 7.02
CA SER A 1086 31.52 1.08 6.38
C SER A 1086 31.90 2.28 7.26
N CYS A 1087 31.77 2.13 8.58
CA CYS A 1087 32.11 3.15 9.57
C CYS A 1087 33.62 3.24 9.91
N GLY A 1088 34.46 2.33 9.39
CA GLY A 1088 35.86 2.25 9.82
C GLY A 1088 36.05 1.85 11.29
N LEU A 1089 35.04 1.23 11.90
CA LEU A 1089 35.09 0.74 13.28
C LEU A 1089 35.72 -0.66 13.38
N SER A 1090 35.96 -1.34 12.27
CA SER A 1090 36.57 -2.68 12.27
C SER A 1090 37.99 -2.65 12.83
N LYS A 1091 38.26 -3.53 13.80
CA LYS A 1091 39.57 -3.71 14.45
C LYS A 1091 40.67 -4.09 13.45
N ASN A 1092 40.29 -4.78 12.37
CA ASN A 1092 41.12 -5.08 11.21
C ASN A 1092 40.80 -4.11 10.05
N GLY A 1093 41.82 -3.74 9.27
CA GLY A 1093 41.65 -2.99 8.02
C GLY A 1093 40.97 -3.83 6.92
N PRO A 1094 40.74 -3.25 5.72
CA PRO A 1094 40.02 -3.93 4.64
C PRO A 1094 40.80 -5.15 4.12
N SER A 1095 40.45 -6.31 4.64
CA SER A 1095 40.97 -7.63 4.25
C SER A 1095 39.82 -8.63 4.28
N SER A 1096 39.52 -9.25 3.13
CA SER A 1096 38.32 -10.07 2.93
C SER A 1096 38.32 -11.34 3.79
N PRO A 1097 37.18 -11.74 4.39
CA PRO A 1097 37.09 -12.98 5.15
C PRO A 1097 37.09 -14.19 4.22
N GLN A 1098 38.21 -14.93 4.19
CA GLN A 1098 38.21 -16.31 3.69
C GLN A 1098 37.68 -17.24 4.78
N LEU A 1099 36.55 -17.90 4.50
CA LEU A 1099 35.99 -18.95 5.36
C LEU A 1099 36.98 -20.12 5.47
N GLN A 1100 37.45 -20.40 6.68
CA GLN A 1100 38.39 -21.50 6.91
C GLN A 1100 37.66 -22.85 6.94
N HIS A 1101 38.04 -23.75 6.04
CA HIS A 1101 37.77 -25.18 6.20
C HIS A 1101 38.62 -25.77 7.32
N HIS A 1102 38.05 -26.67 8.11
CA HIS A 1102 38.76 -27.37 9.19
C HIS A 1102 39.74 -28.45 8.66
N PRO A 1103 40.71 -28.90 9.50
CA PRO A 1103 42.09 -29.05 9.04
C PRO A 1103 42.50 -30.47 8.66
N HIS A 1104 43.61 -30.57 7.92
CA HIS A 1104 44.51 -31.73 7.97
C HIS A 1104 45.98 -31.29 8.10
N HIS A 1105 46.75 -32.06 8.85
CA HIS A 1105 48.16 -31.77 9.17
C HIS A 1105 49.06 -31.73 7.93
N GLN A 1106 49.90 -30.70 7.82
CA GLN A 1106 51.21 -30.84 7.19
C GLN A 1106 52.26 -31.21 8.25
N PRO A 1107 53.20 -32.13 7.96
CA PRO A 1107 54.44 -32.25 8.71
C PRO A 1107 55.29 -30.99 8.49
N GLN A 1108 55.91 -30.48 9.54
CA GLN A 1108 56.93 -29.45 9.42
C GLN A 1108 58.19 -30.04 8.75
N HIS A 1109 58.91 -29.24 7.97
CA HIS A 1109 60.26 -28.85 8.41
C HIS A 1109 60.79 -27.58 7.75
N THR A 1110 61.55 -26.84 8.56
CA THR A 1110 62.32 -25.65 8.22
C THR A 1110 63.46 -25.91 7.23
N GLN A 1111 63.81 -24.91 6.42
CA GLN A 1111 65.17 -24.72 5.91
C GLN A 1111 65.79 -23.44 6.50
N PRO A 1112 67.10 -23.45 6.85
CA PRO A 1112 67.83 -22.29 7.33
C PRO A 1112 68.44 -21.46 6.17
N GLN A 1113 69.13 -20.37 6.53
CA GLN A 1113 69.88 -19.52 5.60
C GLN A 1113 71.02 -20.28 4.87
N PRO A 1114 71.43 -19.84 3.67
CA PRO A 1114 72.30 -20.61 2.80
C PRO A 1114 73.80 -20.47 3.08
N GLN A 1115 74.52 -21.59 3.01
CA GLN A 1115 75.90 -21.64 2.50
C GLN A 1115 76.03 -22.79 1.50
N ALA A 1116 76.93 -22.67 0.53
CA ALA A 1116 76.83 -23.41 -0.74
C ALA A 1116 77.77 -24.62 -0.86
N LYS A 1117 77.32 -25.67 -1.59
CA LYS A 1117 77.96 -26.17 -2.84
C LYS A 1117 77.28 -27.43 -3.45
N THR A 1118 77.38 -27.53 -4.78
CA THR A 1118 77.41 -28.73 -5.66
C THR A 1118 76.31 -29.83 -5.59
N GLN A 1119 75.53 -29.91 -6.68
CA GLN A 1119 75.18 -31.06 -7.57
C GLN A 1119 75.89 -32.44 -7.38
N PRO A 1120 75.38 -33.58 -7.96
CA PRO A 1120 74.10 -33.83 -8.70
C PRO A 1120 73.41 -35.24 -8.48
N GLN A 1121 72.42 -35.57 -9.33
CA GLN A 1121 71.95 -36.91 -9.83
C GLN A 1121 71.01 -37.85 -8.99
N PHE A 1122 69.73 -37.94 -9.45
CA PHE A 1122 68.99 -39.10 -10.03
C PHE A 1122 69.52 -40.58 -9.92
N PRO A 1123 68.71 -41.68 -10.07
CA PRO A 1123 67.26 -41.82 -10.39
C PRO A 1123 66.44 -42.87 -9.48
N PRO A 1124 65.71 -43.95 -9.91
CA PRO A 1124 64.33 -44.26 -9.39
C PRO A 1124 63.95 -45.77 -9.08
N LEU A 1125 62.63 -46.10 -8.94
CA LEU A 1125 61.87 -47.31 -9.43
C LEU A 1125 60.97 -48.15 -8.44
N TYR A 1126 59.76 -48.53 -8.92
CA TYR A 1126 59.04 -49.87 -8.81
C TYR A 1126 58.41 -50.34 -7.45
N TYR A 1127 57.38 -51.24 -7.31
CA TYR A 1127 56.28 -51.81 -8.16
C TYR A 1127 55.30 -52.71 -7.31
N THR A 1128 54.18 -53.26 -7.88
CA THR A 1128 53.36 -54.47 -7.44
C THR A 1128 52.61 -54.50 -6.07
N GLN A 1129 51.62 -55.37 -5.69
CA GLN A 1129 50.44 -56.15 -6.25
C GLN A 1129 49.82 -57.05 -5.10
N THR A 1130 48.75 -57.90 -5.09
CA THR A 1130 47.64 -58.41 -5.99
C THR A 1130 46.51 -59.15 -5.17
N LEU A 1131 45.21 -59.04 -5.56
CA LEU A 1131 44.11 -60.08 -5.55
C LEU A 1131 43.64 -60.75 -4.21
N LEU A 1132 42.56 -61.57 -4.03
CA LEU A 1132 41.51 -62.32 -4.80
C LEU A 1132 40.10 -62.26 -4.06
N HIS A 1133 39.06 -63.09 -4.33
CA HIS A 1133 38.07 -63.01 -5.44
C HIS A 1133 36.79 -63.93 -5.28
N SER A 1134 35.56 -63.37 -5.29
CA SER A 1134 34.28 -63.95 -5.89
C SER A 1134 33.61 -65.24 -5.27
N PRO A 1135 32.41 -65.77 -5.69
CA PRO A 1135 31.55 -65.46 -6.89
C PRO A 1135 29.97 -65.51 -6.82
N ILE A 1136 29.29 -64.73 -7.71
CA ILE A 1136 28.10 -65.08 -8.60
C ILE A 1136 26.68 -65.36 -7.96
N SER A 1137 25.48 -64.93 -8.46
CA SER A 1137 25.03 -64.17 -9.68
C SER A 1137 23.63 -63.48 -9.58
N ALA A 1138 23.46 -62.32 -10.24
CA ALA A 1138 22.31 -61.78 -11.03
C ALA A 1138 20.87 -61.69 -10.44
N GLN A 1139 19.95 -60.77 -10.84
CA GLN A 1139 19.84 -59.88 -12.03
C GLN A 1139 19.57 -58.37 -11.68
N ALA A 1140 19.40 -57.53 -12.72
CA ALA A 1140 19.34 -56.04 -12.71
C ALA A 1140 17.97 -55.45 -12.24
N TYR A 1141 17.78 -54.14 -12.00
CA TYR A 1141 18.04 -52.96 -12.86
C TYR A 1141 18.65 -51.72 -12.14
N ILE A 1142 18.93 -50.66 -12.91
CA ILE A 1142 19.88 -49.57 -12.59
C ILE A 1142 19.21 -48.18 -12.52
N LEU A 1143 19.71 -47.31 -11.63
CA LEU A 1143 19.48 -45.86 -11.61
C LEU A 1143 20.85 -45.15 -11.36
N PRO A 1144 21.27 -44.16 -12.18
CA PRO A 1144 22.60 -43.55 -12.07
C PRO A 1144 22.65 -42.28 -11.20
N HIS A 1145 23.80 -42.03 -10.59
CA HIS A 1145 24.17 -40.75 -9.93
C HIS A 1145 24.92 -39.81 -10.92
N PRO A 1146 25.04 -38.50 -10.62
CA PRO A 1146 25.46 -37.49 -11.60
C PRO A 1146 26.96 -37.53 -11.93
N GLN A 1147 27.30 -37.07 -13.14
CA GLN A 1147 28.68 -36.80 -13.56
C GLN A 1147 28.91 -35.30 -13.81
N GLN A 1148 30.05 -34.79 -13.34
CA GLN A 1148 30.63 -33.53 -13.81
C GLN A 1148 31.37 -33.76 -15.13
N TYR A 1149 31.35 -32.79 -16.04
CA TYR A 1149 32.18 -32.73 -17.24
C TYR A 1149 32.61 -31.28 -17.55
N PRO A 1150 33.63 -31.05 -18.39
CA PRO A 1150 34.67 -30.08 -18.03
C PRO A 1150 34.76 -28.86 -18.95
N THR A 1151 35.57 -27.90 -18.53
CA THR A 1151 35.91 -26.70 -19.29
C THR A 1151 36.82 -27.01 -20.48
N GLN A 1152 36.38 -26.70 -21.70
CA GLN A 1152 37.27 -26.44 -22.84
C GLN A 1152 36.75 -25.23 -23.63
N HIS A 1153 37.69 -24.37 -24.07
CA HIS A 1153 37.37 -23.21 -24.89
C HIS A 1153 37.09 -23.63 -26.34
N LEU A 1154 36.02 -23.06 -26.92
CA LEU A 1154 35.80 -23.09 -28.36
C LEU A 1154 35.27 -21.72 -28.78
N ILE A 1155 36.01 -21.04 -29.66
CA ILE A 1155 35.65 -19.70 -30.14
C ILE A 1155 34.59 -19.86 -31.24
N GLN A 1156 33.40 -19.32 -31.01
CA GLN A 1156 32.38 -19.12 -32.05
C GLN A 1156 31.85 -17.69 -32.01
N THR A 1157 31.61 -17.14 -33.20
CA THR A 1157 31.17 -15.76 -33.42
C THR A 1157 29.68 -15.60 -33.17
N PHE A 1158 29.29 -14.58 -32.39
CA PHE A 1158 27.88 -14.22 -32.19
C PHE A 1158 27.25 -13.69 -33.50
N PRO A 1159 26.05 -14.15 -33.89
CA PRO A 1159 25.21 -13.43 -34.84
C PRO A 1159 24.62 -12.17 -34.17
N GLN A 1160 24.43 -11.11 -34.95
CA GLN A 1160 23.81 -9.87 -34.46
C GLN A 1160 22.29 -10.04 -34.25
N PRO A 1161 21.68 -9.35 -33.26
CA PRO A 1161 20.23 -9.24 -33.14
C PRO A 1161 19.65 -8.35 -34.26
N PRO A 1162 18.40 -8.56 -34.68
CA PRO A 1162 17.75 -7.72 -35.70
C PRO A 1162 17.44 -6.31 -35.17
N ALA A 1163 17.62 -5.30 -36.01
CA ALA A 1163 17.27 -3.92 -35.69
C ALA A 1163 15.75 -3.67 -35.82
N TYR A 1164 15.19 -2.91 -34.89
CA TYR A 1164 13.81 -2.40 -34.98
C TYR A 1164 13.74 -1.25 -36.00
N PRO A 1165 12.75 -1.22 -36.91
CA PRO A 1165 12.54 -0.10 -37.82
C PRO A 1165 12.02 1.13 -37.08
N GLN A 1166 12.52 2.32 -37.42
CA GLN A 1166 12.00 3.60 -36.91
C GLN A 1166 10.65 3.96 -37.57
N PRO A 1167 9.76 4.68 -36.87
CA PRO A 1167 8.58 5.28 -37.50
C PRO A 1167 8.99 6.41 -38.47
N PRO A 1168 8.21 6.66 -39.54
CA PRO A 1168 8.50 7.74 -40.48
C PRO A 1168 8.27 9.13 -39.86
N PRO A 1169 9.01 10.16 -40.28
CA PRO A 1169 8.86 11.52 -39.76
C PRO A 1169 7.55 12.18 -40.25
N LEU A 1170 6.92 12.94 -39.35
CA LEU A 1170 5.89 13.92 -39.73
C LEU A 1170 6.57 15.12 -40.43
N PRO A 1171 6.00 15.68 -41.51
CA PRO A 1171 6.61 16.79 -42.23
C PRO A 1171 6.43 18.12 -41.48
N GLU A 1172 7.53 18.86 -41.29
CA GLU A 1172 7.50 20.22 -40.75
C GLU A 1172 6.95 21.22 -41.78
N LEU A 1173 5.98 22.04 -41.36
CA LEU A 1173 5.43 23.14 -42.16
C LEU A 1173 6.33 24.37 -42.08
N GLN A 1174 7.24 24.50 -43.05
CA GLN A 1174 8.01 25.75 -43.21
C GLN A 1174 7.12 26.88 -43.73
N HIS A 1175 6.91 27.91 -42.91
CA HIS A 1175 6.33 29.18 -43.36
C HIS A 1175 7.42 30.08 -43.95
N SER A 1176 7.55 30.08 -45.29
CA SER A 1176 8.29 31.13 -46.02
C SER A 1176 7.31 32.06 -46.74
N THR A 1177 7.21 33.31 -46.28
CA THR A 1177 6.37 34.34 -46.89
C THR A 1177 7.04 34.95 -48.12
N GLN A 1178 6.44 34.80 -49.31
CA GLN A 1178 6.53 35.88 -50.30
C GLN A 1178 5.36 35.95 -51.30
N THR A 1179 5.17 37.18 -51.76
CA THR A 1179 4.01 37.77 -52.42
C THR A 1179 3.89 37.52 -53.92
N GLN A 1180 2.68 37.81 -54.42
CA GLN A 1180 2.34 38.37 -55.75
C GLN A 1180 2.15 37.45 -56.98
N GLN A 1181 0.88 37.38 -57.37
CA GLN A 1181 0.32 37.82 -58.67
C GLN A 1181 0.38 36.96 -59.95
N GLN A 1182 -0.85 36.74 -60.45
CA GLN A 1182 -1.33 36.93 -61.83
C GLN A 1182 -1.16 35.84 -62.91
N ARG A 1183 -2.34 35.45 -63.42
CA ARG A 1183 -2.73 35.33 -64.85
C ARG A 1183 -2.18 34.16 -65.71
N ALA A 1184 -2.97 33.09 -65.71
CA ALA A 1184 -3.95 32.75 -66.78
C ALA A 1184 -3.53 32.31 -68.20
N ALA A 1185 -4.41 31.46 -68.75
CA ALA A 1185 -4.61 31.08 -70.16
C ALA A 1185 -3.60 30.09 -70.78
N GLY A 1186 -4.14 29.01 -71.38
CA GLY A 1186 -3.37 27.90 -71.97
C GLY A 1186 -4.26 26.69 -72.31
N SER A 1187 -5.33 26.91 -73.06
CA SER A 1187 -6.37 25.92 -73.38
C SER A 1187 -5.92 24.82 -74.35
N THR A 1188 -6.48 23.60 -74.24
CA THR A 1188 -7.24 22.97 -75.36
C THR A 1188 -8.11 21.77 -74.94
N GLU A 1189 -9.43 21.98 -75.06
CA GLU A 1189 -10.39 21.17 -75.82
C GLU A 1189 -10.91 19.75 -75.43
N THR A 1190 -12.26 19.71 -75.44
CA THR A 1190 -13.21 18.60 -75.67
C THR A 1190 -13.42 17.52 -74.60
N LEU A 1191 -14.61 16.97 -74.33
CA LEU A 1191 -16.08 17.14 -74.56
C LEU A 1191 -16.69 15.92 -73.78
N THR A 1192 -17.93 15.80 -73.29
CA THR A 1192 -19.21 16.51 -73.48
C THR A 1192 -20.14 16.19 -72.29
N GLU A 1193 -20.96 17.17 -71.84
CA GLU A 1193 -22.35 17.02 -71.32
C GLU A 1193 -22.65 16.18 -70.04
N LYS A 1194 -23.66 16.48 -69.19
CA LYS A 1194 -24.64 17.60 -69.11
C LYS A 1194 -25.32 17.69 -67.71
N GLU A 1195 -25.64 18.92 -67.26
CA GLU A 1195 -26.85 19.33 -66.47
C GLU A 1195 -27.15 18.67 -65.07
N LYS A 1196 -27.83 19.27 -64.07
CA LYS A 1196 -28.52 20.59 -63.94
C LYS A 1196 -28.77 21.01 -62.46
N GLU A 1197 -28.79 22.33 -62.24
CA GLU A 1197 -29.70 23.17 -61.40
C GLU A 1197 -30.08 22.92 -59.90
N LEU A 1198 -30.17 24.07 -59.19
CA LEU A 1198 -31.09 24.51 -58.10
C LEU A 1198 -31.10 23.92 -56.66
N VAL A 1199 -30.74 24.79 -55.71
CA VAL A 1199 -31.61 25.38 -54.64
C VAL A 1199 -32.86 24.61 -54.18
N SER A 1200 -32.95 24.27 -52.88
CA SER A 1200 -34.05 24.71 -51.97
C SER A 1200 -33.85 24.27 -50.50
N ASP A 1201 -34.62 24.88 -49.59
CA ASP A 1201 -34.71 24.60 -48.14
C ASP A 1201 -35.41 23.26 -47.82
N ARG A 1202 -35.11 22.65 -46.65
CA ARG A 1202 -36.04 22.68 -45.47
C ARG A 1202 -35.64 21.80 -44.26
N LEU A 1203 -35.79 22.42 -43.08
CA LEU A 1203 -36.37 21.89 -41.83
C LEU A 1203 -35.78 20.64 -41.12
N ALA A 1204 -35.07 20.93 -40.03
CA ALA A 1204 -35.52 20.70 -38.64
C ALA A 1204 -35.27 19.36 -37.91
N ALA A 1205 -34.70 19.56 -36.69
CA ALA A 1205 -35.09 18.99 -35.40
C ALA A 1205 -34.48 17.66 -34.87
N SER A 1206 -33.97 17.82 -33.64
CA SER A 1206 -34.04 16.90 -32.49
C SER A 1206 -32.87 15.95 -32.22
N CYS A 1207 -32.35 16.08 -30.99
CA CYS A 1207 -31.43 15.19 -30.26
C CYS A 1207 -30.02 15.06 -30.85
#